data_AF-A0A938IPJ6-F1
#
_entry.id   AF-A0A938IPJ6-F1
#
_cell.length_a   1.000
_cell.length_b   1.000
_cell.length_c   1.000
_cell.angle_alpha   90.00
_cell.angle_beta   90.00
_cell.angle_gamma   90.00
#
_symmetry.space_group_name_H-M   'P 1'
#
loop_
_entity.id
_entity.type
_entity.pdbx_description
1 polymer ?
#
loop_
_entity_poly.entity_id
_entity_poly.type
_entity_poly.pdbx_seq_one_letter_code
_entity_poly.pdbx_strand_id
1 'polypeptide(L)'
;MAIENRSGAAKGGEEAARRTNDHAFPTARKHGAPGNGGGTEPGMTQRRRWLVFGSNVAVAILLATVLAVAAVWLSETLLRGRWRTDLTVGGRFSLSPRTRAMLGDLKQDVTITNLYAYAPEIPESVDQWQRVQDLLSEYAAVNPSHITAESVNPAVDVGGTEQLIDRLRKRYAKELEKPKALIDEYDQLNKDLSALLKNEAKRLDAAADAWKDGPPDALSGLHLVSQKWRQMELVGEFQAAGIQAMVEQPLPPYTTAVNRAKEHLKNVSDTFAAVPDFFGRIMTLKGAGAPDEVKAVLAGAKDTYEPMRKRIEDFDKKAADIKELELDTVRREINEGQSVLIEAPDKVKVVSYDDIWVHNPDADEKNPDAPRNLFAGESAISSALLSLVAPEKPAILFVTCGAPATMPSFGGPFGGGGGGAYARIAERLRKSNFIVEDWDVLRSPEMPKPEHMTRAILVFIPPAPPNPQMPMPPPTPESYKPAIDAVKDGAPAVLLAEPATMFGGGTPYTELFDLFGVTAKTNAVAVHRQVVDAQGTERAVPQIEITRYADHAMTRTLNGLPTMFLTPCPVLVNKTLPEGVTAEAVVTLPAGPDYWADTNTFEATRGDAKRDEADDIIPTAETEVPLAVACTRKISEPRPPGSGVVGKDAEQKAVLFGDAQWAEDRVAFYTQSYLRGDTLEMRLLFPGNAELLVNSILWVSGTEHLITVSPEALKARRIGDPGAWTVPIQVLLMAGIPAAVLAAGIIVYAVRRRYN
;
A
#
# COMPACT_ATOMS: atom_id res chain seq x y z
N MET A 1 -25.51 43.12 40.33
CA MET A 1 -26.37 43.08 39.13
C MET A 1 -27.09 41.73 39.18
N ALA A 2 -28.28 41.53 39.74
CA ALA A 2 -29.60 42.20 39.58
C ALA A 2 -30.02 42.13 38.09
N ILE A 3 -31.18 41.62 37.62
CA ILE A 3 -32.60 41.56 38.09
C ILE A 3 -33.29 40.50 37.18
N GLU A 4 -34.04 39.49 37.62
CA GLU A 4 -35.49 39.41 38.00
C GLU A 4 -36.56 39.64 36.88
N ASN A 5 -37.48 38.65 36.75
CA ASN A 5 -38.96 38.76 36.78
C ASN A 5 -39.91 38.79 35.53
N ARG A 6 -40.99 37.98 35.69
CA ARG A 6 -42.41 38.03 35.20
C ARG A 6 -42.76 37.60 33.76
N SER A 7 -43.74 36.72 33.45
CA SER A 7 -45.09 36.29 33.95
C SER A 7 -46.31 37.07 33.42
N GLY A 8 -47.30 36.35 32.85
CA GLY A 8 -48.74 36.74 32.73
C GLY A 8 -49.29 36.65 31.29
N ALA A 9 -50.23 35.75 30.93
CA ALA A 9 -51.70 35.73 31.18
C ALA A 9 -52.47 36.84 30.40
N ALA A 10 -53.65 36.70 29.76
CA ALA A 10 -54.68 35.66 29.57
C ALA A 10 -55.81 36.17 28.60
N LYS A 11 -56.74 35.27 28.17
CA LYS A 11 -58.17 35.48 27.71
C LYS A 11 -58.43 36.28 26.40
N GLY A 12 -59.47 36.06 25.57
CA GLY A 12 -60.68 35.20 25.53
C GLY A 12 -61.66 35.68 24.41
N GLY A 13 -62.71 34.90 24.10
CA GLY A 13 -63.89 35.22 23.23
C GLY A 13 -63.85 34.60 21.81
N GLU A 14 -64.71 33.70 21.29
CA GLU A 14 -66.16 33.38 21.32
C GLU A 14 -66.98 33.96 20.13
N GLU A 15 -67.89 33.12 19.58
CA GLU A 15 -69.00 33.33 18.60
C GLU A 15 -68.88 33.00 17.07
N ALA A 16 -69.37 31.80 16.72
CA ALA A 16 -70.54 31.42 15.86
C ALA A 16 -70.91 32.12 14.52
N ALA A 17 -71.10 31.34 13.43
CA ALA A 17 -72.43 30.93 12.87
C ALA A 17 -72.51 30.65 11.32
N ARG A 18 -72.89 29.40 10.99
CA ARG A 18 -73.91 28.88 10.00
C ARG A 18 -73.95 29.26 8.48
N ARG A 19 -74.10 28.20 7.63
CA ARG A 19 -75.14 27.89 6.59
C ARG A 19 -74.71 26.64 5.77
N THR A 20 -75.29 25.44 5.86
CA THR A 20 -76.52 24.83 5.25
C THR A 20 -76.62 24.81 3.71
N ASN A 21 -76.69 23.60 3.11
CA ASN A 21 -77.80 23.18 2.23
C ASN A 21 -77.81 21.66 1.91
N ASP A 22 -79.02 21.09 1.93
CA ASP A 22 -79.46 19.72 1.61
C ASP A 22 -79.83 19.53 0.13
N HIS A 23 -79.94 18.26 -0.32
CA HIS A 23 -81.00 17.66 -1.20
C HIS A 23 -80.61 16.18 -1.49
N ALA A 24 -81.34 15.14 -1.02
CA ALA A 24 -82.62 14.54 -1.47
C ALA A 24 -82.47 13.28 -2.40
N PHE A 25 -83.11 12.16 -2.00
CA PHE A 25 -83.22 10.84 -2.69
C PHE A 25 -84.26 10.83 -3.84
N PRO A 26 -84.34 9.78 -4.72
CA PRO A 26 -85.33 8.68 -4.48
C PRO A 26 -85.03 7.25 -5.06
N THR A 27 -85.40 6.23 -4.27
CA THR A 27 -86.16 4.96 -4.52
C THR A 27 -85.91 3.93 -5.67
N ALA A 28 -85.66 2.68 -5.23
CA ALA A 28 -86.43 1.41 -5.38
C ALA A 28 -86.54 0.60 -6.72
N ARG A 29 -86.23 -0.72 -6.63
CA ARG A 29 -87.15 -1.84 -6.98
C ARG A 29 -86.70 -3.21 -6.42
N LYS A 30 -87.69 -4.02 -6.01
CA LYS A 30 -87.65 -5.36 -5.40
C LYS A 30 -87.95 -6.48 -6.42
N HIS A 31 -87.46 -7.71 -6.15
CA HIS A 31 -88.10 -9.04 -6.33
C HIS A 31 -87.25 -10.03 -5.46
N GLY A 32 -87.72 -10.86 -4.49
CA GLY A 32 -88.79 -11.88 -4.47
C GLY A 32 -88.27 -13.16 -5.16
N ALA A 33 -87.98 -14.33 -4.56
CA ALA A 33 -88.77 -15.20 -3.65
C ALA A 33 -87.89 -16.37 -3.05
N PRO A 34 -88.45 -17.28 -2.19
CA PRO A 34 -87.72 -18.16 -1.24
C PRO A 34 -87.72 -19.67 -1.58
N GLY A 35 -86.90 -20.47 -0.87
CA GLY A 35 -87.01 -21.95 -0.77
C GLY A 35 -85.80 -22.56 -0.04
N ASN A 36 -85.89 -23.00 1.22
CA ASN A 36 -86.47 -24.22 1.81
C ASN A 36 -85.46 -25.38 1.94
N GLY A 37 -85.14 -25.73 3.21
CA GLY A 37 -85.04 -27.12 3.68
C GLY A 37 -83.71 -27.90 3.60
N GLY A 38 -83.08 -28.07 4.77
CA GLY A 38 -82.67 -29.40 5.26
C GLY A 38 -81.22 -29.85 5.07
N GLY A 39 -80.53 -30.12 6.19
CA GLY A 39 -79.33 -30.98 6.20
C GLY A 39 -78.24 -30.52 7.18
N THR A 40 -78.39 -30.86 8.46
CA THR A 40 -77.37 -30.69 9.51
C THR A 40 -76.16 -31.59 9.27
N GLU A 41 -74.96 -31.02 9.15
CA GLU A 41 -73.72 -31.66 9.64
C GLU A 41 -73.24 -30.92 10.91
N PRO A 42 -72.79 -31.63 11.95
CA PRO A 42 -72.44 -31.01 13.22
C PRO A 42 -71.13 -30.23 13.10
N GLY A 43 -71.22 -28.90 13.05
CA GLY A 43 -70.07 -28.01 13.11
C GLY A 43 -69.24 -28.28 14.38
N MET A 44 -67.97 -28.63 14.19
CA MET A 44 -67.00 -28.71 15.30
C MET A 44 -67.02 -27.40 16.10
N THR A 45 -67.40 -27.49 17.37
CA THR A 45 -67.38 -26.36 18.31
C THR A 45 -66.06 -25.58 18.26
N GLN A 46 -66.14 -24.25 18.36
CA GLN A 46 -65.00 -23.32 18.30
C GLN A 46 -63.87 -23.67 19.29
N ARG A 47 -64.23 -24.27 20.46
CA ARG A 47 -63.28 -24.83 21.43
C ARG A 47 -62.46 -26.01 20.88
N ARG A 48 -63.05 -26.89 20.08
CA ARG A 48 -62.36 -28.05 19.48
C ARG A 48 -61.44 -27.62 18.33
N ARG A 49 -61.81 -26.59 17.57
CA ARG A 49 -60.91 -25.94 16.59
C ARG A 49 -59.73 -25.25 17.29
N TRP A 50 -59.96 -24.48 18.35
CA TRP A 50 -58.87 -23.87 19.12
C TRP A 50 -57.96 -24.90 19.79
N LEU A 51 -58.51 -26.01 20.30
CA LEU A 51 -57.71 -27.09 20.90
C LEU A 51 -56.89 -27.85 19.85
N VAL A 52 -57.43 -28.17 18.67
CA VAL A 52 -56.69 -28.94 17.64
C VAL A 52 -55.72 -28.07 16.85
N PHE A 53 -56.11 -26.84 16.47
CA PHE A 53 -55.21 -25.93 15.74
C PHE A 53 -54.21 -25.24 16.67
N GLY A 54 -54.60 -24.89 17.90
CA GLY A 54 -53.71 -24.27 18.89
C GLY A 54 -52.68 -25.23 19.46
N SER A 55 -53.02 -26.53 19.64
CA SER A 55 -52.04 -27.53 20.07
C SER A 55 -51.02 -27.86 18.99
N ASN A 56 -51.43 -27.95 17.71
CA ASN A 56 -50.48 -28.13 16.61
C ASN A 56 -49.50 -26.96 16.48
N VAL A 57 -49.97 -25.72 16.65
CA VAL A 57 -49.09 -24.54 16.65
C VAL A 57 -48.17 -24.54 17.87
N ALA A 58 -48.65 -24.87 19.06
CA ALA A 58 -47.83 -24.97 20.26
C ALA A 58 -46.75 -26.06 20.15
N VAL A 59 -47.09 -27.23 19.60
CA VAL A 59 -46.13 -28.31 19.35
C VAL A 59 -45.10 -27.90 18.30
N ALA A 60 -45.53 -27.23 17.22
CA ALA A 60 -44.61 -26.73 16.19
C ALA A 60 -43.64 -25.69 16.74
N ILE A 61 -44.11 -24.75 17.58
CA ILE A 61 -43.25 -23.75 18.24
C ILE A 61 -42.25 -24.46 19.17
N LEU A 62 -42.73 -25.40 20.00
CA LEU A 62 -41.86 -26.12 20.94
C LEU A 62 -40.77 -26.92 20.19
N LEU A 63 -41.15 -27.60 19.10
CA LEU A 63 -40.21 -28.36 18.28
C LEU A 63 -39.19 -27.44 17.59
N ALA A 64 -39.62 -26.29 17.09
CA ALA A 64 -38.74 -25.29 16.49
C ALA A 64 -37.77 -24.70 17.52
N THR A 65 -38.23 -24.43 18.76
CA THR A 65 -37.37 -23.95 19.85
C THR A 65 -36.35 -25.01 20.25
N VAL A 66 -36.75 -26.28 20.38
CA VAL A 66 -35.82 -27.38 20.70
C VAL A 66 -34.80 -27.57 19.59
N LEU A 67 -35.20 -27.50 18.32
CA LEU A 67 -34.27 -27.57 17.19
C LEU A 67 -33.32 -26.37 17.16
N ALA A 68 -33.78 -25.16 17.50
CA ALA A 68 -32.92 -23.99 17.60
C ALA A 68 -31.90 -24.13 18.73
N VAL A 69 -32.33 -24.58 19.92
CA VAL A 69 -31.42 -24.84 21.05
C VAL A 69 -30.43 -25.96 20.73
N ALA A 70 -30.89 -27.04 20.10
CA ALA A 70 -30.02 -28.13 19.66
C ALA A 70 -29.03 -27.65 18.59
N ALA A 71 -29.43 -26.80 17.65
CA ALA A 71 -28.54 -26.23 16.65
C ALA A 71 -27.49 -25.29 17.28
N VAL A 72 -27.89 -24.46 18.26
CA VAL A 72 -26.96 -23.60 19.01
C VAL A 72 -25.98 -24.45 19.82
N TRP A 73 -26.47 -25.45 20.56
CA TRP A 73 -25.62 -26.35 21.35
C TRP A 73 -24.68 -27.19 20.47
N LEU A 74 -25.18 -27.72 19.35
CA LEU A 74 -24.40 -28.52 18.40
C LEU A 74 -23.34 -27.65 17.70
N SER A 75 -23.69 -26.41 17.35
CA SER A 75 -22.74 -25.42 16.85
C SER A 75 -21.65 -25.14 17.91
N GLU A 76 -22.04 -24.90 19.15
CA GLU A 76 -21.10 -24.57 20.22
C GLU A 76 -20.20 -25.75 20.62
N THR A 77 -20.69 -26.99 20.51
CA THR A 77 -19.97 -28.18 20.97
C THR A 77 -19.14 -28.84 19.85
N LEU A 78 -19.61 -28.84 18.60
CA LEU A 78 -18.90 -29.47 17.47
C LEU A 78 -18.10 -28.48 16.61
N LEU A 79 -18.48 -27.20 16.54
CA LEU A 79 -17.83 -26.21 15.67
C LEU A 79 -16.82 -25.31 16.40
N ARG A 80 -16.61 -25.50 17.70
CA ARG A 80 -15.51 -24.84 18.42
C ARG A 80 -14.16 -25.29 17.86
N GLY A 81 -13.54 -24.41 17.07
CA GLY A 81 -12.11 -24.40 16.79
C GLY A 81 -11.60 -25.24 15.62
N ARG A 82 -12.46 -25.85 14.78
CA ARG A 82 -11.96 -26.67 13.64
C ARG A 82 -12.51 -26.30 12.27
N TRP A 83 -13.74 -25.82 12.14
CA TRP A 83 -14.33 -25.43 10.85
C TRP A 83 -14.91 -24.01 10.91
N ARG A 84 -14.07 -23.02 10.60
CA ARG A 84 -14.52 -21.67 10.23
C ARG A 84 -14.46 -21.56 8.71
N THR A 85 -15.62 -21.67 8.06
CA THR A 85 -15.76 -21.39 6.64
C THR A 85 -16.25 -19.96 6.49
N ASP A 86 -15.44 -19.09 5.88
CA ASP A 86 -15.87 -17.74 5.52
C ASP A 86 -16.87 -17.82 4.34
N LEU A 87 -18.11 -17.44 4.60
CA LEU A 87 -19.20 -17.41 3.60
C LEU A 87 -19.35 -16.03 2.93
N THR A 88 -18.48 -15.08 3.25
CA THR A 88 -18.48 -13.79 2.58
C THR A 88 -17.95 -13.95 1.16
N VAL A 89 -18.60 -13.29 0.20
CA VAL A 89 -18.27 -13.38 -1.25
C VAL A 89 -16.80 -13.02 -1.55
N GLY A 90 -16.14 -12.28 -0.66
CA GLY A 90 -14.73 -11.89 -0.78
C GLY A 90 -13.78 -12.51 0.25
N GLY A 91 -14.22 -13.48 1.07
CA GLY A 91 -13.34 -14.10 2.06
C GLY A 91 -12.75 -13.12 3.09
N ARG A 92 -13.51 -12.09 3.52
CA ARG A 92 -13.02 -10.97 4.35
C ARG A 92 -12.44 -11.34 5.70
N PHE A 93 -12.74 -12.53 6.21
CA PHE A 93 -12.31 -13.07 7.49
C PHE A 93 -11.42 -14.31 7.30
N SER A 94 -10.88 -14.50 6.10
CA SER A 94 -9.96 -15.58 5.76
C SER A 94 -8.72 -15.02 5.06
N LEU A 95 -7.55 -15.59 5.36
CA LEU A 95 -6.33 -15.24 4.66
C LEU A 95 -6.41 -15.62 3.19
N SER A 96 -5.85 -14.77 2.32
CA SER A 96 -5.70 -15.10 0.90
C SER A 96 -4.87 -16.38 0.71
N PRO A 97 -5.08 -17.12 -0.40
CA PRO A 97 -4.27 -18.29 -0.73
C PRO A 97 -2.76 -17.97 -0.75
N ARG A 98 -2.40 -16.77 -1.21
CA ARG A 98 -1.02 -16.25 -1.22
C ARG A 98 -0.44 -16.18 0.19
N THR A 99 -1.14 -15.53 1.11
CA THR A 99 -0.68 -15.40 2.50
C THR A 99 -0.59 -16.78 3.15
N ARG A 100 -1.59 -17.65 2.96
CA ARG A 100 -1.55 -19.00 3.52
C ARG A 100 -0.36 -19.83 3.02
N ALA A 101 -0.06 -19.78 1.72
CA ALA A 101 1.11 -20.48 1.15
C ALA A 101 2.42 -19.94 1.74
N MET A 102 2.58 -18.61 1.77
CA MET A 102 3.75 -17.96 2.34
C MET A 102 3.97 -18.33 3.82
N LEU A 103 2.90 -18.31 4.64
CA LEU A 103 2.98 -18.67 6.05
C LEU A 103 3.27 -20.16 6.24
N GLY A 104 2.73 -21.02 5.37
CA GLY A 104 2.98 -22.46 5.39
C GLY A 104 4.44 -22.84 5.08
N ASP A 105 5.10 -22.07 4.22
CA ASP A 105 6.51 -22.27 3.85
C ASP A 105 7.50 -21.64 4.85
N LEU A 106 7.00 -20.94 5.88
CA LEU A 106 7.83 -20.29 6.89
C LEU A 106 8.54 -21.33 7.78
N LYS A 107 9.87 -21.24 7.84
CA LYS A 107 10.75 -22.16 8.61
C LYS A 107 11.38 -21.55 9.85
N GLN A 108 11.23 -20.24 10.03
CA GLN A 108 11.84 -19.51 11.12
C GLN A 108 10.77 -18.99 12.06
N ASP A 109 11.10 -18.97 13.35
CA ASP A 109 10.16 -18.54 14.39
C ASP A 109 9.95 -17.03 14.33
N VAL A 110 8.68 -16.64 14.27
CA VAL A 110 8.25 -15.24 14.21
C VAL A 110 7.21 -14.99 15.30
N THR A 111 7.41 -13.90 16.04
CA THR A 111 6.43 -13.37 16.98
C THR A 111 5.81 -12.11 16.41
N ILE A 112 4.49 -12.08 16.29
CA ILE A 112 3.72 -10.92 15.81
C ILE A 112 2.94 -10.36 17.00
N THR A 113 3.28 -9.17 17.48
CA THR A 113 2.67 -8.53 18.65
C THR A 113 1.79 -7.37 18.21
N ASN A 114 0.50 -7.44 18.55
CA ASN A 114 -0.44 -6.34 18.38
C ASN A 114 -0.22 -5.29 19.49
N LEU A 115 0.17 -4.07 19.11
CA LEU A 115 0.42 -2.94 20.02
C LEU A 115 -0.71 -1.89 20.00
N TYR A 116 -1.88 -2.25 19.46
CA TYR A 116 -3.01 -1.33 19.44
C TYR A 116 -3.49 -1.05 20.86
N ALA A 117 -3.33 0.20 21.28
CA ALA A 117 -3.99 0.72 22.47
C ALA A 117 -5.51 0.74 22.24
N TYR A 118 -6.26 0.13 23.13
CA TYR A 118 -7.72 0.23 23.19
C TYR A 118 -8.18 0.55 24.60
N ALA A 119 -9.32 1.24 24.69
CA ALA A 119 -10.00 1.54 25.94
C ALA A 119 -11.48 1.11 25.79
N PRO A 120 -12.06 0.36 26.75
CA PRO A 120 -13.45 -0.10 26.68
C PRO A 120 -14.47 1.04 26.48
N GLU A 121 -14.12 2.26 26.89
CA GLU A 121 -14.94 3.46 26.75
C GLU A 121 -14.94 4.04 25.32
N ILE A 122 -14.04 3.57 24.45
CA ILE A 122 -13.91 4.01 23.05
C ILE A 122 -14.16 2.80 22.14
N PRO A 123 -15.43 2.53 21.75
CA PRO A 123 -15.79 1.35 20.95
C PRO A 123 -14.97 1.19 19.67
N GLU A 124 -14.68 2.28 18.97
CA GLU A 124 -13.88 2.27 17.74
C GLU A 124 -12.47 1.68 17.97
N SER A 125 -11.84 1.97 19.11
CA SER A 125 -10.51 1.44 19.44
C SER A 125 -10.53 -0.07 19.71
N VAL A 126 -11.64 -0.56 20.29
CA VAL A 126 -11.85 -1.99 20.55
C VAL A 126 -12.05 -2.73 19.24
N ASP A 127 -12.89 -2.19 18.34
CA ASP A 127 -13.15 -2.77 17.02
C ASP A 127 -11.86 -2.84 16.17
N GLN A 128 -11.06 -1.77 16.17
CA GLN A 128 -9.77 -1.74 15.47
C GLN A 128 -8.80 -2.77 16.02
N TRP A 129 -8.62 -2.81 17.34
CA TRP A 129 -7.75 -3.80 18.00
C TRP A 129 -8.21 -5.22 17.70
N GLN A 130 -9.51 -5.51 17.85
CA GLN A 130 -10.07 -6.85 17.65
C GLN A 130 -9.87 -7.31 16.20
N ARG A 131 -10.08 -6.41 15.23
CA ARG A 131 -9.89 -6.73 13.82
C ARG A 131 -8.45 -7.11 13.49
N VAL A 132 -7.48 -6.41 14.07
CA VAL A 132 -6.05 -6.75 13.92
C VAL A 132 -5.76 -8.06 14.63
N GLN A 133 -6.26 -8.25 15.86
CA GLN A 133 -6.02 -9.45 16.65
C GLN A 133 -6.58 -10.73 16.01
N ASP A 134 -7.78 -10.65 15.44
CA ASP A 134 -8.41 -11.74 14.70
C ASP A 134 -7.55 -12.13 13.49
N LEU A 135 -7.04 -11.14 12.74
CA LEU A 135 -6.12 -11.37 11.62
C LEU A 135 -4.84 -12.08 12.09
N LEU A 136 -4.18 -11.60 13.15
CA LEU A 136 -2.96 -12.23 13.66
C LEU A 136 -3.19 -13.66 14.15
N SER A 137 -4.35 -13.92 14.75
CA SER A 137 -4.75 -15.26 15.20
C SER A 137 -4.88 -16.23 14.02
N GLU A 138 -5.38 -15.76 12.87
CA GLU A 138 -5.42 -16.56 11.64
C GLU A 138 -4.01 -16.84 11.09
N TYR A 139 -3.05 -15.92 11.24
CA TYR A 139 -1.65 -16.18 10.84
C TYR A 139 -1.05 -17.30 11.67
N ALA A 140 -1.19 -17.22 13.00
CA ALA A 140 -0.72 -18.25 13.93
C ALA A 140 -1.43 -19.60 13.69
N ALA A 141 -2.70 -19.59 13.31
CA ALA A 141 -3.45 -20.81 13.00
C ALA A 141 -2.94 -21.56 11.76
N VAL A 142 -2.38 -20.84 10.76
CA VAL A 142 -1.83 -21.47 9.54
C VAL A 142 -0.53 -22.21 9.83
N ASN A 143 0.37 -21.65 10.64
CA ASN A 143 1.65 -22.26 10.98
C ASN A 143 1.96 -22.10 12.49
N PRO A 144 1.28 -22.87 13.36
CA PRO A 144 1.39 -22.71 14.81
C PRO A 144 2.76 -23.13 15.37
N SER A 145 3.59 -23.81 14.57
CA SER A 145 4.95 -24.21 14.96
C SER A 145 5.95 -23.06 14.89
N HIS A 146 5.73 -22.10 14.00
CA HIS A 146 6.66 -21.02 13.70
C HIS A 146 6.07 -19.62 13.89
N ILE A 147 4.76 -19.47 14.06
CA ILE A 147 4.11 -18.16 14.19
C ILE A 147 3.41 -18.07 15.53
N THR A 148 3.83 -17.11 16.35
CA THR A 148 3.19 -16.75 17.60
C THR A 148 2.50 -15.39 17.46
N ALA A 149 1.22 -15.30 17.78
CA ALA A 149 0.46 -14.06 17.82
C ALA A 149 0.23 -13.61 19.27
N GLU A 150 0.71 -12.43 19.63
CA GLU A 150 0.58 -11.83 20.96
C GLU A 150 -0.21 -10.51 20.88
N SER A 151 -0.79 -10.11 22.00
CA SER A 151 -1.42 -8.79 22.15
C SER A 151 -0.88 -8.14 23.41
N VAL A 152 -0.33 -6.94 23.27
CA VAL A 152 0.13 -6.10 24.39
C VAL A 152 -0.54 -4.75 24.22
N ASN A 153 -1.45 -4.39 25.13
CA ASN A 153 -2.09 -3.09 25.11
C ASN A 153 -1.25 -2.10 25.94
N PRO A 154 -0.47 -1.18 25.32
CA PRO A 154 0.42 -0.30 26.05
C PRO A 154 -0.30 0.71 26.96
N ALA A 155 -1.61 0.92 26.77
CA ALA A 155 -2.39 1.85 27.58
C ALA A 155 -2.87 1.26 28.91
N VAL A 156 -3.02 -0.07 29.01
CA VAL A 156 -3.61 -0.72 30.21
C VAL A 156 -2.84 -1.95 30.71
N ASP A 157 -2.02 -2.59 29.87
CA ASP A 157 -1.25 -3.79 30.20
C ASP A 157 0.21 -3.42 30.51
N VAL A 158 0.44 -2.91 31.72
CA VAL A 158 1.78 -2.52 32.19
C VAL A 158 2.73 -3.72 32.20
N GLY A 159 2.26 -4.89 32.66
CA GLY A 159 3.09 -6.09 32.79
C GLY A 159 3.51 -6.66 31.43
N GLY A 160 2.60 -6.76 30.47
CA GLY A 160 2.93 -7.18 29.10
C GLY A 160 3.86 -6.18 28.40
N THR A 161 3.66 -4.89 28.65
CA THR A 161 4.54 -3.83 28.12
C THR A 161 5.95 -3.94 28.67
N GLU A 162 6.11 -4.16 29.98
CA GLU A 162 7.43 -4.39 30.60
C GLU A 162 8.12 -5.63 30.03
N GLN A 163 7.39 -6.75 29.85
CA GLN A 163 7.94 -7.97 29.25
C GLN A 163 8.41 -7.75 27.80
N LEU A 164 7.63 -7.03 26.99
CA LEU A 164 8.01 -6.67 25.62
C LEU A 164 9.28 -5.81 25.60
N ILE A 165 9.36 -4.81 26.48
CA ILE A 165 10.52 -3.92 26.59
C ILE A 165 11.77 -4.72 27.00
N ASP A 166 11.66 -5.62 27.97
CA ASP A 166 12.77 -6.48 28.37
C ASP A 166 13.20 -7.43 27.25
N ARG A 167 12.25 -7.97 26.49
CA ARG A 167 12.52 -8.80 25.30
C ARG A 167 13.31 -8.02 24.24
N LEU A 168 12.89 -6.80 23.92
CA LEU A 168 13.61 -5.93 22.98
C LEU A 168 14.99 -5.54 23.50
N ARG A 169 15.12 -5.14 24.77
CA ARG A 169 16.41 -4.82 25.39
C ARG A 169 17.38 -5.99 25.35
N LYS A 170 16.90 -7.21 25.61
CA LYS A 170 17.71 -8.42 25.57
C LYS A 170 18.16 -8.75 24.14
N ARG A 171 17.27 -8.60 23.15
CA ARG A 171 17.58 -8.80 21.72
C ARG A 171 18.69 -7.87 21.26
N TYR A 172 18.59 -6.59 21.58
CA TYR A 172 19.55 -5.57 21.16
C TYR A 172 20.74 -5.39 22.12
N ALA A 173 20.89 -6.24 23.14
CA ALA A 173 21.88 -6.07 24.21
C ALA A 173 23.31 -5.85 23.67
N LYS A 174 23.72 -6.62 22.66
CA LYS A 174 25.05 -6.52 22.02
C LYS A 174 25.24 -5.19 21.29
N GLU A 175 24.21 -4.71 20.60
CA GLU A 175 24.24 -3.41 19.91
C GLU A 175 24.39 -2.25 20.90
N LEU A 176 23.83 -2.41 22.11
CA LEU A 176 23.81 -1.40 23.16
C LEU A 176 25.08 -1.34 24.01
N GLU A 177 25.99 -2.32 23.94
CA GLU A 177 27.21 -2.34 24.77
C GLU A 177 28.09 -1.10 24.55
N LYS A 178 28.38 -0.77 23.28
CA LYS A 178 29.23 0.38 22.93
C LYS A 178 28.58 1.72 23.29
N PRO A 179 27.31 2.01 22.94
CA PRO A 179 26.65 3.23 23.36
C PRO A 179 26.57 3.39 24.89
N LYS A 180 26.27 2.33 25.64
CA LYS A 180 26.24 2.38 27.12
C LYS A 180 27.59 2.77 27.70
N ALA A 181 28.66 2.11 27.25
CA ALA A 181 30.02 2.43 27.69
C ALA A 181 30.42 3.88 27.40
N LEU A 182 29.96 4.44 26.28
CA LEU A 182 30.19 5.85 25.95
C LEU A 182 29.39 6.80 26.85
N ILE A 183 28.14 6.48 27.20
CA ILE A 183 27.41 7.30 28.17
C ILE A 183 28.09 7.29 29.54
N ASP A 184 28.57 6.13 30.01
CA ASP A 184 29.32 6.02 31.26
C ASP A 184 30.64 6.82 31.19
N GLU A 185 31.36 6.75 30.06
CA GLU A 185 32.57 7.54 29.82
C GLU A 185 32.27 9.04 29.81
N TYR A 186 31.16 9.47 29.20
CA TYR A 186 30.71 10.86 29.21
C TYR A 186 30.37 11.35 30.62
N ASP A 187 29.66 10.57 31.43
CA ASP A 187 29.30 10.95 32.80
C ASP A 187 30.56 11.21 33.63
N GLN A 188 31.55 10.31 33.56
CA GLN A 188 32.82 10.51 34.24
C GLN A 188 33.61 11.70 33.67
N LEU A 189 33.67 11.86 32.35
CA LEU A 189 34.35 12.97 31.70
C LEU A 189 33.73 14.33 32.08
N ASN A 190 32.40 14.39 32.18
CA ASN A 190 31.66 15.60 32.56
C ASN A 190 31.91 15.97 34.04
N LYS A 191 31.99 14.98 34.94
CA LYS A 191 32.37 15.22 36.35
C LYS A 191 33.77 15.80 36.47
N ASP A 192 34.73 15.23 35.74
CA ASP A 192 36.12 15.73 35.74
C ASP A 192 36.20 17.13 35.11
N LEU A 193 35.44 17.36 34.05
CA LEU A 193 35.32 18.67 33.40
C LEU A 193 34.72 19.72 34.34
N SER A 194 33.63 19.40 35.03
CA SER A 194 33.01 20.27 36.03
C SER A 194 34.00 20.66 37.12
N ALA A 195 34.76 19.69 37.66
CA ALA A 195 35.80 19.96 38.65
C ALA A 195 36.91 20.89 38.11
N LEU A 196 37.35 20.68 36.85
CA LEU A 196 38.33 21.54 36.19
C LEU A 196 37.81 22.97 36.03
N LEU A 197 36.61 23.14 35.46
CA LEU A 197 35.99 24.44 35.23
C LEU A 197 35.80 25.23 36.52
N LYS A 198 35.35 24.56 37.58
CA LYS A 198 35.17 25.15 38.91
C LYS A 198 36.48 25.64 39.52
N ASN A 199 37.54 24.85 39.39
CA ASN A 199 38.86 25.22 39.90
C ASN A 199 39.46 26.38 39.10
N GLU A 200 39.32 26.37 37.78
CA GLU A 200 39.84 27.44 36.91
C GLU A 200 39.07 28.75 37.07
N ALA A 201 37.75 28.71 37.28
CA ALA A 201 36.99 29.92 37.65
C ALA A 201 37.53 30.58 38.93
N LYS A 202 37.78 29.77 39.99
CA LYS A 202 38.39 30.27 41.23
C LYS A 202 39.79 30.83 41.01
N ARG A 203 40.60 30.15 40.19
CA ARG A 203 41.97 30.57 39.89
C ARG A 203 42.01 31.89 39.11
N LEU A 204 41.08 32.09 38.19
CA LEU A 204 40.95 33.33 37.42
C LEU A 204 40.45 34.49 38.27
N ASP A 205 39.52 34.26 39.20
CA ASP A 205 39.08 35.30 40.14
C ASP A 205 40.23 35.70 41.09
N ALA A 206 40.97 34.73 41.62
CA ALA A 206 42.15 35.02 42.44
C ALA A 206 43.22 35.80 41.66
N ALA A 207 43.41 35.48 40.36
CA ALA A 207 44.31 36.23 39.49
C ALA A 207 43.82 37.66 39.24
N ALA A 208 42.51 37.87 39.09
CA ALA A 208 41.92 39.20 38.97
C ALA A 208 42.10 40.02 40.26
N ASP A 209 41.87 39.41 41.43
CA ASP A 209 42.08 40.03 42.74
C ASP A 209 43.56 40.40 42.98
N ALA A 210 44.48 39.52 42.60
CA ALA A 210 45.93 39.78 42.68
C ALA A 210 46.37 40.94 41.75
N TRP A 211 45.62 41.19 40.67
CA TRP A 211 45.87 42.26 39.71
C TRP A 211 44.84 43.38 39.77
N LYS A 212 44.25 43.64 40.96
CA LYS A 212 43.20 44.65 41.18
C LYS A 212 43.49 46.06 40.63
N ASP A 213 44.77 46.43 40.53
CA ASP A 213 45.23 47.73 40.02
C ASP A 213 45.62 47.67 38.52
N GLY A 214 45.27 46.57 37.84
CA GLY A 214 45.56 46.32 36.42
C GLY A 214 44.62 47.05 35.45
N PRO A 215 44.88 46.94 34.12
CA PRO A 215 44.02 47.54 33.10
C PRO A 215 42.57 47.04 33.22
N PRO A 216 41.55 47.91 33.14
CA PRO A 216 40.14 47.50 33.26
C PRO A 216 39.71 46.41 32.26
N ASP A 217 40.25 46.46 31.03
CA ASP A 217 39.97 45.46 29.99
C ASP A 217 40.55 44.09 30.34
N ALA A 218 41.70 44.04 31.01
CA ALA A 218 42.34 42.80 31.45
C ALA A 218 41.54 42.12 32.57
N LEU A 219 41.14 42.92 33.58
CA LEU A 219 40.28 42.46 34.68
C LEU A 219 38.92 41.97 34.17
N SER A 220 38.31 42.73 33.25
CA SER A 220 37.05 42.34 32.60
C SER A 220 37.21 41.04 31.81
N GLY A 221 38.34 40.84 31.13
CA GLY A 221 38.64 39.61 30.42
C GLY A 221 38.78 38.39 31.33
N LEU A 222 39.48 38.51 32.47
CA LEU A 222 39.59 37.44 33.46
C LEU A 222 38.23 37.04 34.03
N HIS A 223 37.43 38.04 34.45
CA HIS A 223 36.08 37.78 34.95
C HIS A 223 35.14 37.21 33.88
N LEU A 224 35.26 37.64 32.62
CA LEU A 224 34.49 37.10 31.51
C LEU A 224 34.73 35.59 31.34
N VAL A 225 35.99 35.16 31.33
CA VAL A 225 36.34 33.74 31.19
C VAL A 225 35.94 32.96 32.45
N SER A 226 36.16 33.53 33.63
CA SER A 226 35.72 32.95 34.91
C SER A 226 34.20 32.73 34.96
N GLN A 227 33.41 33.70 34.50
CA GLN A 227 31.95 33.56 34.36
C GLN A 227 31.58 32.53 33.30
N LYS A 228 32.30 32.48 32.17
CA LYS A 228 32.09 31.48 31.13
C LYS A 228 32.28 30.05 31.65
N TRP A 229 33.29 29.81 32.48
CA TRP A 229 33.51 28.51 33.13
C TRP A 229 32.38 28.11 34.06
N ARG A 230 31.88 29.03 34.88
CA ARG A 230 30.69 28.78 35.73
C ARG A 230 29.45 28.46 34.91
N GLN A 231 29.24 29.18 33.80
CA GLN A 231 28.13 28.91 32.89
C GLN A 231 28.25 27.51 32.28
N MET A 232 29.45 27.13 31.84
CA MET A 232 29.68 25.82 31.21
C MET A 232 29.61 24.67 32.21
N GLU A 233 30.05 24.87 33.46
CA GLU A 233 29.84 23.93 34.57
C GLU A 233 28.34 23.64 34.73
N LEU A 234 27.52 24.69 34.87
CA LEU A 234 26.07 24.57 35.02
C LEU A 234 25.41 23.90 33.80
N VAL A 235 25.80 24.29 32.58
CA VAL A 235 25.30 23.65 31.36
C VAL A 235 25.67 22.17 31.34
N GLY A 236 26.89 21.81 31.72
CA GLY A 236 27.33 20.41 31.81
C GLY A 236 26.51 19.58 32.79
N GLU A 237 26.12 20.14 33.93
CA GLU A 237 25.20 19.48 34.87
C GLU A 237 23.82 19.23 34.24
N PHE A 238 23.24 20.23 33.58
CA PHE A 238 21.95 20.08 32.89
C PHE A 238 22.02 19.08 31.73
N GLN A 239 23.12 19.05 30.98
CA GLN A 239 23.31 18.10 29.88
C GLN A 239 23.43 16.67 30.42
N ALA A 240 24.22 16.45 31.47
CA ALA A 240 24.34 15.14 32.10
C ALA A 240 23.02 14.64 32.69
N ALA A 241 22.29 15.49 33.40
CA ALA A 241 20.96 15.12 33.92
C ALA A 241 19.97 14.79 32.79
N GLY A 242 19.99 15.57 31.69
CA GLY A 242 19.16 15.31 30.52
C GLY A 242 19.50 14.00 29.80
N ILE A 243 20.79 13.69 29.68
CA ILE A 243 21.27 12.42 29.11
C ILE A 243 20.91 11.24 30.03
N GLN A 244 21.05 11.41 31.34
CA GLN A 244 20.68 10.39 32.32
C GLN A 244 19.18 10.06 32.25
N ALA A 245 18.33 11.09 32.21
CA ALA A 245 16.89 10.93 32.06
C ALA A 245 16.50 10.26 30.72
N MET A 246 17.31 10.41 29.66
CA MET A 246 17.13 9.67 28.41
C MET A 246 17.45 8.18 28.60
N VAL A 247 18.58 7.84 29.22
CA VAL A 247 19.00 6.43 29.36
C VAL A 247 18.18 5.65 30.39
N GLU A 248 17.45 6.33 31.27
CA GLU A 248 16.51 5.74 32.24
C GLU A 248 15.15 5.36 31.63
N GLN A 249 14.85 5.83 30.41
CA GLN A 249 13.58 5.49 29.75
C GLN A 249 13.45 3.97 29.51
N PRO A 250 12.21 3.43 29.45
CA PRO A 250 12.02 2.00 29.21
C PRO A 250 12.64 1.52 27.89
N LEU A 251 12.56 2.31 26.82
CA LEU A 251 13.34 2.09 25.59
C LEU A 251 14.23 3.32 25.37
N PRO A 252 15.50 3.30 25.83
CA PRO A 252 16.32 4.51 25.83
C PRO A 252 16.87 4.91 24.45
N PRO A 253 16.90 6.22 24.12
CA PRO A 253 17.47 6.74 22.88
C PRO A 253 18.98 6.90 22.93
N TYR A 254 19.70 5.79 22.85
CA TYR A 254 21.16 5.79 22.99
C TYR A 254 21.87 6.57 21.89
N THR A 255 21.43 6.52 20.63
CA THR A 255 22.06 7.31 19.55
C THR A 255 21.87 8.80 19.83
N THR A 256 20.66 9.22 20.20
CA THR A 256 20.37 10.62 20.56
C THR A 256 21.18 11.07 21.79
N ALA A 257 21.28 10.23 22.82
CA ALA A 257 22.02 10.53 24.04
C ALA A 257 23.52 10.73 23.76
N VAL A 258 24.14 9.85 22.95
CA VAL A 258 25.56 9.98 22.56
C VAL A 258 25.78 11.22 21.69
N ASN A 259 24.89 11.50 20.72
CA ASN A 259 25.03 12.70 19.89
C ASN A 259 24.93 13.99 20.71
N ARG A 260 24.03 14.03 21.69
CA ARG A 260 23.92 15.14 22.65
C ARG A 260 25.18 15.30 23.50
N ALA A 261 25.77 14.19 23.95
CA ALA A 261 27.06 14.19 24.65
C ALA A 261 28.19 14.76 23.77
N LYS A 262 28.29 14.31 22.51
CA LYS A 262 29.28 14.81 21.54
C LYS A 262 29.17 16.31 21.32
N GLU A 263 27.95 16.80 21.08
CA GLU A 263 27.70 18.23 20.86
C GLU A 263 28.10 19.07 22.07
N HIS A 264 27.75 18.60 23.28
CA HIS A 264 28.17 19.25 24.53
C HIS A 264 29.70 19.33 24.65
N LEU A 265 30.41 18.21 24.51
CA LEU A 265 31.86 18.17 24.65
C LEU A 265 32.59 18.95 23.55
N LYS A 266 32.06 18.96 22.33
CA LYS A 266 32.61 19.76 21.23
C LYS A 266 32.58 21.25 21.56
N ASN A 267 31.44 21.75 22.04
CA ASN A 267 31.30 23.15 22.44
C ASN A 267 32.30 23.55 23.56
N VAL A 268 32.59 22.60 24.46
CA VAL A 268 33.62 22.75 25.49
C VAL A 268 35.02 22.82 24.88
N SER A 269 35.38 21.86 24.04
CA SER A 269 36.70 21.78 23.40
C SER A 269 37.01 23.01 22.53
N ASP A 270 36.01 23.51 21.79
CA ASP A 270 36.14 24.72 20.97
C ASP A 270 36.41 25.96 21.86
N THR A 271 35.74 26.05 23.01
CA THR A 271 35.97 27.16 23.95
C THR A 271 37.35 27.06 24.60
N PHE A 272 37.79 25.86 25.01
CA PHE A 272 39.13 25.63 25.53
C PHE A 272 40.23 25.99 24.53
N ALA A 273 39.99 25.78 23.23
CA ALA A 273 40.93 26.16 22.18
C ALA A 273 41.09 27.68 22.04
N ALA A 274 40.01 28.45 22.24
CA ALA A 274 39.99 29.89 22.01
C ALA A 274 40.57 30.72 23.18
N VAL A 275 40.50 30.21 24.41
CA VAL A 275 40.89 30.96 25.61
C VAL A 275 42.38 31.30 25.69
N PRO A 276 43.33 30.41 25.36
CA PRO A 276 44.76 30.75 25.36
C PRO A 276 45.10 31.97 24.48
N ASP A 277 44.51 32.08 23.28
CA ASP A 277 44.72 33.22 22.39
C ASP A 277 44.07 34.50 22.94
N PHE A 278 42.93 34.37 23.61
CA PHE A 278 42.31 35.49 24.33
C PHE A 278 43.22 36.00 25.46
N PHE A 279 43.80 35.10 26.25
CA PHE A 279 44.75 35.43 27.30
C PHE A 279 46.06 36.02 26.76
N GLY A 280 46.54 35.55 25.61
CA GLY A 280 47.67 36.15 24.90
C GLY A 280 47.44 37.62 24.53
N ARG A 281 46.20 37.98 24.14
CA ARG A 281 45.83 39.38 23.85
C ARG A 281 45.76 40.25 25.11
N ILE A 282 45.33 39.69 26.25
CA ILE A 282 45.35 40.43 27.53
C ILE A 282 46.79 40.83 27.89
N MET A 283 47.75 39.93 27.66
CA MET A 283 49.17 40.16 27.95
C MET A 283 49.83 41.25 27.08
N THR A 284 49.23 41.64 25.96
CA THR A 284 49.77 42.68 25.08
C THR A 284 49.17 44.07 25.30
N LEU A 285 48.23 44.21 26.24
CA LEU A 285 47.60 45.48 26.58
C LEU A 285 48.61 46.49 27.14
N LYS A 286 48.49 47.75 26.72
CA LYS A 286 49.38 48.83 27.17
C LYS A 286 49.17 49.09 28.66
N GLY A 287 50.25 49.01 29.45
CA GLY A 287 50.18 49.14 30.91
C GLY A 287 50.00 47.82 31.67
N ALA A 288 50.06 46.67 30.98
CA ALA A 288 49.83 45.35 31.57
C ALA A 288 51.03 44.75 32.33
N GLY A 289 51.59 45.48 33.29
CA GLY A 289 52.58 44.94 34.22
C GLY A 289 51.94 43.94 35.19
N ALA A 290 51.52 42.77 34.70
CA ALA A 290 50.85 41.75 35.50
C ALA A 290 51.80 41.15 36.55
N PRO A 291 51.32 40.88 37.78
CA PRO A 291 52.07 40.09 38.76
C PRO A 291 52.47 38.73 38.18
N ASP A 292 53.59 38.17 38.65
CA ASP A 292 54.12 36.90 38.10
C ASP A 292 53.12 35.74 38.26
N GLU A 293 52.33 35.77 39.33
CA GLU A 293 51.22 34.83 39.56
C GLU A 293 50.17 34.88 38.45
N VAL A 294 49.81 36.08 37.98
CA VAL A 294 48.83 36.26 36.90
C VAL A 294 49.41 35.87 35.55
N LYS A 295 50.68 36.21 35.29
CA LYS A 295 51.38 35.77 34.08
C LYS A 295 51.42 34.25 33.99
N ALA A 296 51.66 33.57 35.11
CA ALA A 296 51.69 32.11 35.18
C ALA A 296 50.31 31.49 34.87
N VAL A 297 49.22 32.08 35.36
CA VAL A 297 47.85 31.63 35.03
C VAL A 297 47.55 31.80 33.55
N LEU A 298 47.81 32.99 32.99
CA LEU A 298 47.51 33.29 31.59
C LEU A 298 48.35 32.45 30.62
N ALA A 299 49.65 32.33 30.86
CA ALA A 299 50.56 31.56 30.01
C ALA A 299 50.34 30.04 30.12
N GLY A 300 49.97 29.55 31.31
CA GLY A 300 49.75 28.13 31.58
C GLY A 300 48.41 27.59 31.10
N ALA A 301 47.48 28.44 30.63
CA ALA A 301 46.13 28.03 30.27
C ALA A 301 46.08 26.92 29.20
N LYS A 302 46.98 26.98 28.20
CA LYS A 302 47.08 25.93 27.19
C LYS A 302 47.41 24.57 27.81
N ASP A 303 48.42 24.55 28.68
CA ASP A 303 48.86 23.31 29.34
C ASP A 303 47.80 22.78 30.32
N THR A 304 47.00 23.66 30.92
CA THR A 304 45.88 23.28 31.78
C THR A 304 44.75 22.60 31.00
N TYR A 305 44.35 23.14 29.84
CA TYR A 305 43.16 22.67 29.11
C TYR A 305 43.46 21.51 28.14
N GLU A 306 44.67 21.44 27.59
CA GLU A 306 45.03 20.46 26.56
C GLU A 306 44.83 18.99 26.98
N PRO A 307 45.13 18.55 28.23
CA PRO A 307 44.84 17.20 28.67
C PRO A 307 43.34 16.84 28.60
N MET A 308 42.46 17.79 28.96
CA MET A 308 41.01 17.57 28.88
C MET A 308 40.54 17.56 27.41
N ARG A 309 41.09 18.44 26.57
CA ARG A 309 40.78 18.44 25.12
C ARG A 309 41.13 17.12 24.46
N LYS A 310 42.28 16.51 24.80
CA LYS A 310 42.65 15.18 24.29
C LYS A 310 41.66 14.08 24.70
N ARG A 311 41.20 14.09 25.95
CA ARG A 311 40.15 13.15 26.41
C ARG A 311 38.83 13.34 25.65
N ILE A 312 38.45 14.59 25.37
CA ILE A 312 37.28 14.91 24.54
C ILE A 312 37.46 14.41 23.11
N GLU A 313 38.65 14.59 22.52
CA GLU A 313 38.97 14.10 21.18
C GLU A 313 38.93 12.57 21.10
N ASP A 314 39.45 11.88 22.13
CA ASP A 314 39.40 10.42 22.22
C ASP A 314 37.96 9.91 22.35
N PHE A 315 37.11 10.60 23.12
CA PHE A 315 35.68 10.32 23.19
C PHE A 315 35.02 10.47 21.81
N ASP A 316 35.26 11.58 21.12
CA ASP A 316 34.68 11.84 19.80
C ASP A 316 35.08 10.78 18.77
N LYS A 317 36.35 10.36 18.77
CA LYS A 317 36.84 9.26 17.92
C LYS A 317 36.10 7.95 18.19
N LYS A 318 35.91 7.56 19.46
CA LYS A 318 35.17 6.34 19.80
C LYS A 318 33.69 6.42 19.39
N ALA A 319 33.11 7.62 19.47
CA ALA A 319 31.72 7.91 19.16
C ALA A 319 31.47 8.28 17.68
N ALA A 320 32.51 8.31 16.82
CA ALA A 320 32.38 8.67 15.40
C ALA A 320 31.57 7.63 14.61
N ASP A 321 31.76 6.34 14.92
CA ASP A 321 31.15 5.23 14.18
C ASP A 321 29.76 4.82 14.67
N ILE A 322 29.15 5.56 15.60
CA ILE A 322 27.79 5.24 16.04
C ILE A 322 26.81 5.65 14.95
N LYS A 323 26.32 4.64 14.22
CA LYS A 323 25.17 4.75 13.33
C LYS A 323 23.87 4.79 14.14
N GLU A 324 22.77 5.14 13.46
CA GLU A 324 21.45 4.98 14.04
C GLU A 324 21.23 3.51 14.43
N LEU A 325 20.92 3.28 15.70
CA LEU A 325 20.71 1.93 16.23
C LEU A 325 19.35 1.41 15.77
N GLU A 326 19.25 0.12 15.49
CA GLU A 326 17.96 -0.48 15.09
C GLU A 326 16.90 -0.30 16.17
N LEU A 327 17.29 -0.42 17.45
CA LEU A 327 16.40 -0.17 18.58
C LEU A 327 15.84 1.26 18.61
N ASP A 328 16.63 2.26 18.20
CA ASP A 328 16.19 3.65 18.17
C ASP A 328 15.14 3.88 17.08
N THR A 329 15.29 3.22 15.93
CA THR A 329 14.30 3.19 14.85
C THR A 329 13.02 2.49 15.31
N VAL A 330 13.12 1.28 15.87
CA VAL A 330 11.97 0.52 16.38
C VAL A 330 11.21 1.31 17.45
N ARG A 331 11.90 1.94 18.39
CA ARG A 331 11.26 2.81 19.40
C ARG A 331 10.48 3.93 18.74
N ARG A 332 11.10 4.64 17.77
CA ARG A 332 10.45 5.77 17.09
C ARG A 332 9.16 5.30 16.41
N GLU A 333 9.23 4.22 15.62
CA GLU A 333 8.08 3.67 14.90
C GLU A 333 6.98 3.19 15.85
N ILE A 334 7.32 2.58 17.00
CA ILE A 334 6.33 2.20 18.03
C ILE A 334 5.68 3.45 18.66
N ASN A 335 6.45 4.52 18.89
CA ASN A 335 5.95 5.75 19.52
C ASN A 335 5.13 6.65 18.58
N GLU A 336 5.17 6.42 17.27
CA GLU A 336 4.40 7.19 16.29
C GLU A 336 2.88 6.91 16.38
N GLY A 337 2.47 5.73 16.83
CA GLY A 337 1.07 5.41 17.04
C GLY A 337 0.78 3.93 17.22
N GLN A 338 -0.48 3.55 16.97
CA GLN A 338 -0.89 2.14 16.98
C GLN A 338 -0.13 1.37 15.90
N SER A 339 0.40 0.20 16.27
CA SER A 339 1.28 -0.56 15.39
C SER A 339 1.19 -2.06 15.64
N VAL A 340 1.76 -2.83 14.72
CA VAL A 340 2.01 -4.26 14.87
C VAL A 340 3.52 -4.48 14.78
N LEU A 341 4.09 -5.12 15.80
CA LEU A 341 5.50 -5.47 15.86
C LEU A 341 5.71 -6.88 15.32
N ILE A 342 6.59 -7.05 14.35
CA ILE A 342 6.98 -8.35 13.80
C ILE A 342 8.42 -8.62 14.17
N GLU A 343 8.64 -9.67 14.96
CA GLU A 343 9.95 -10.10 15.43
C GLU A 343 10.35 -11.42 14.75
N ALA A 344 11.36 -11.38 13.88
CA ALA A 344 12.06 -12.55 13.36
C ALA A 344 13.33 -12.82 14.19
N PRO A 345 14.10 -13.91 13.96
CA PRO A 345 15.29 -14.21 14.76
C PRO A 345 16.34 -13.08 14.74
N ASP A 346 16.59 -12.52 13.55
CA ASP A 346 17.67 -11.54 13.36
C ASP A 346 17.20 -10.09 13.28
N LYS A 347 15.92 -9.85 12.98
CA LYS A 347 15.40 -8.52 12.69
C LYS A 347 14.00 -8.29 13.26
N VAL A 348 13.69 -7.02 13.48
CA VAL A 348 12.37 -6.55 13.91
C VAL A 348 11.85 -5.55 12.90
N LYS A 349 10.55 -5.53 12.67
CA LYS A 349 9.87 -4.54 11.84
C LYS A 349 8.59 -4.08 12.50
N VAL A 350 8.32 -2.78 12.44
CA VAL A 350 7.05 -2.21 12.87
C VAL A 350 6.17 -1.96 11.65
N VAL A 351 4.90 -2.34 11.74
CA VAL A 351 3.87 -2.01 10.75
C VAL A 351 2.99 -0.93 11.35
N SER A 352 2.96 0.25 10.73
CA SER A 352 2.29 1.43 11.26
C SER A 352 0.76 1.34 11.12
N TYR A 353 0.04 2.22 11.81
CA TYR A 353 -1.41 2.38 11.63
C TYR A 353 -1.77 2.66 10.18
N ASP A 354 -1.05 3.58 9.52
CA ASP A 354 -1.36 4.04 8.15
C ASP A 354 -1.11 2.95 7.09
N ASP A 355 -0.21 2.00 7.37
CA ASP A 355 -0.02 0.82 6.51
C ASP A 355 -1.20 -0.16 6.62
N ILE A 356 -1.79 -0.29 7.82
CA ILE A 356 -2.91 -1.20 8.11
C ILE A 356 -4.26 -0.57 7.75
N TRP A 357 -4.40 0.75 7.90
CA TRP A 357 -5.63 1.52 7.72
C TRP A 357 -5.43 2.60 6.67
N VAL A 358 -5.53 2.20 5.41
CA VAL A 358 -5.28 3.09 4.28
C VAL A 358 -6.46 4.04 4.11
N HIS A 359 -6.17 5.33 3.87
CA HIS A 359 -7.19 6.34 3.62
C HIS A 359 -8.19 5.87 2.56
N ASN A 360 -9.49 5.99 2.86
CA ASN A 360 -10.55 5.70 1.92
C ASN A 360 -10.80 6.94 1.04
N PRO A 361 -10.45 6.93 -0.26
CA PRO A 361 -10.67 8.08 -1.14
C PRO A 361 -12.16 8.39 -1.33
N ASP A 362 -13.05 7.45 -0.99
CA ASP A 362 -14.50 7.63 -1.05
C ASP A 362 -15.08 8.32 0.21
N ALA A 363 -14.26 8.55 1.25
CA ALA A 363 -14.67 9.22 2.47
C ALA A 363 -14.42 10.74 2.39
N ASP A 364 -15.45 11.48 1.98
CA ASP A 364 -15.47 12.95 1.94
C ASP A 364 -16.71 13.48 2.70
N GLU A 365 -16.79 14.80 2.95
CA GLU A 365 -17.92 15.46 3.65
C GLU A 365 -19.30 15.09 3.04
N LYS A 366 -19.32 14.70 1.77
CA LYS A 366 -20.52 14.33 1.02
C LYS A 366 -20.94 12.85 1.16
N ASN A 367 -20.11 12.01 1.79
CA ASN A 367 -20.40 10.60 2.03
C ASN A 367 -20.05 10.21 3.48
N PRO A 368 -20.82 10.70 4.46
CA PRO A 368 -20.53 10.50 5.88
C PRO A 368 -20.64 9.04 6.34
N ASP A 369 -21.29 8.18 5.55
CA ASP A 369 -21.47 6.75 5.84
C ASP A 369 -20.29 5.88 5.34
N ALA A 370 -19.41 6.42 4.49
CA ALA A 370 -18.21 5.71 4.07
C ALA A 370 -17.17 5.69 5.21
N PRO A 371 -16.58 4.52 5.51
CA PRO A 371 -15.54 4.46 6.53
C PRO A 371 -14.35 5.30 6.09
N ARG A 372 -13.80 6.12 6.99
CA ARG A 372 -12.66 7.00 6.69
C ARG A 372 -11.43 6.25 6.21
N ASN A 373 -11.20 5.04 6.74
CA ASN A 373 -10.07 4.20 6.41
C ASN A 373 -10.53 2.79 6.00
N LEU A 374 -9.83 2.20 5.05
CA LEU A 374 -9.98 0.82 4.60
C LEU A 374 -8.92 -0.06 5.28
N PHE A 375 -9.33 -1.23 5.75
CA PHE A 375 -8.42 -2.18 6.38
C PHE A 375 -7.62 -2.96 5.32
N ALA A 376 -6.31 -2.77 5.33
CA ALA A 376 -5.30 -3.41 4.48
C ALA A 376 -4.31 -4.28 5.31
N GLY A 377 -4.73 -4.73 6.50
CA GLY A 377 -3.85 -5.42 7.45
C GLY A 377 -3.16 -6.67 6.89
N GLU A 378 -3.87 -7.51 6.12
CA GLU A 378 -3.27 -8.74 5.56
C GLU A 378 -2.12 -8.40 4.60
N SER A 379 -2.32 -7.44 3.70
CA SER A 379 -1.29 -7.02 2.75
C SER A 379 -0.09 -6.40 3.46
N ALA A 380 -0.33 -5.52 4.44
CA ALA A 380 0.72 -4.82 5.16
C ALA A 380 1.58 -5.78 5.99
N ILE A 381 0.93 -6.64 6.79
CA ILE A 381 1.61 -7.58 7.70
C ILE A 381 2.33 -8.67 6.89
N SER A 382 1.71 -9.23 5.85
CA SER A 382 2.37 -10.24 5.01
C SER A 382 3.61 -9.69 4.31
N SER A 383 3.53 -8.45 3.80
CA SER A 383 4.67 -7.81 3.14
C SER A 383 5.82 -7.53 4.11
N ALA A 384 5.49 -7.00 5.30
CA ALA A 384 6.46 -6.76 6.36
C ALA A 384 7.11 -8.06 6.85
N LEU A 385 6.31 -9.10 7.09
CA LEU A 385 6.79 -10.43 7.44
C LEU A 385 7.73 -10.98 6.38
N LEU A 386 7.30 -11.00 5.11
CA LEU A 386 8.10 -11.50 4.00
C LEU A 386 9.44 -10.76 3.87
N SER A 387 9.44 -9.45 4.11
CA SER A 387 10.68 -8.65 4.09
C SER A 387 11.68 -8.99 5.19
N LEU A 388 11.22 -9.59 6.30
CA LEU A 388 12.09 -10.08 7.38
C LEU A 388 12.62 -11.48 7.09
N VAL A 389 11.77 -12.34 6.49
CA VAL A 389 12.05 -13.79 6.41
C VAL A 389 12.68 -14.20 5.08
N ALA A 390 12.50 -13.40 4.04
CA ALA A 390 13.08 -13.56 2.72
C ALA A 390 13.78 -12.25 2.30
N PRO A 391 15.01 -11.99 2.82
CA PRO A 391 15.76 -10.78 2.49
C PRO A 391 16.11 -10.74 1.01
N GLU A 392 16.32 -11.91 0.42
CA GLU A 392 16.58 -12.14 -0.99
C GLU A 392 15.29 -12.00 -1.83
N LYS A 393 15.31 -11.10 -2.83
CA LYS A 393 14.11 -10.75 -3.62
C LYS A 393 14.41 -10.70 -5.11
N PRO A 394 13.45 -11.07 -5.98
CA PRO A 394 13.55 -10.76 -7.40
C PRO A 394 13.55 -9.24 -7.61
N ALA A 395 14.39 -8.76 -8.51
CA ALA A 395 14.40 -7.36 -8.93
C ALA A 395 13.73 -7.18 -10.28
N ILE A 396 12.90 -6.16 -10.39
CA ILE A 396 12.25 -5.71 -11.61
C ILE A 396 13.02 -4.48 -12.08
N LEU A 397 13.68 -4.60 -13.21
CA LEU A 397 14.44 -3.53 -13.83
C LEU A 397 13.64 -2.98 -15.00
N PHE A 398 13.12 -1.76 -14.85
CA PHE A 398 12.50 -1.02 -15.95
C PHE A 398 13.60 -0.54 -16.89
N VAL A 399 13.73 -1.20 -18.04
CA VAL A 399 14.75 -0.88 -19.05
C VAL A 399 14.27 0.34 -19.82
N THR A 400 14.96 1.46 -19.63
CA THR A 400 14.65 2.74 -20.26
C THR A 400 15.85 3.29 -21.02
N CYS A 401 15.61 4.26 -21.90
CA CYS A 401 16.66 4.97 -22.61
C CYS A 401 16.46 6.48 -22.42
N GLY A 402 17.10 7.05 -21.40
CA GLY A 402 17.18 8.50 -21.14
C GLY A 402 16.20 9.08 -20.12
N ALA A 403 15.03 8.48 -19.90
CA ALA A 403 14.04 8.95 -18.93
C ALA A 403 13.63 7.83 -17.95
N PRO A 404 13.55 8.11 -16.63
CA PRO A 404 13.11 7.10 -15.66
C PRO A 404 11.63 6.80 -15.81
N ALA A 405 11.26 5.52 -15.72
CA ALA A 405 9.87 5.07 -15.77
C ALA A 405 9.24 5.06 -14.37
N THR A 406 10.02 4.87 -13.29
CA THR A 406 9.49 4.57 -11.95
C THR A 406 9.61 5.70 -10.93
N MET A 407 10.28 6.80 -11.29
CA MET A 407 10.55 7.92 -10.38
C MET A 407 9.26 8.64 -9.94
N PRO A 408 9.05 8.89 -8.63
CA PRO A 408 7.88 9.63 -8.15
C PRO A 408 7.82 11.06 -8.71
N SER A 409 6.59 11.57 -8.83
CA SER A 409 6.31 12.98 -9.14
C SER A 409 6.78 13.89 -8.00
N PHE A 410 7.96 14.50 -8.13
CA PHE A 410 8.39 15.54 -7.18
C PHE A 410 7.66 16.85 -7.50
N GLY A 411 6.57 17.11 -6.79
CA GLY A 411 5.81 18.36 -6.91
C GLY A 411 6.70 19.57 -6.64
N GLY A 412 7.16 20.23 -7.71
CA GLY A 412 7.77 21.55 -7.60
C GLY A 412 6.76 22.60 -7.13
N PRO A 413 7.20 23.82 -6.75
CA PRO A 413 6.33 24.90 -6.22
C PRO A 413 5.21 25.38 -7.16
N PHE A 414 5.14 24.85 -8.40
CA PHE A 414 4.07 25.08 -9.36
C PHE A 414 3.32 23.80 -9.78
N GLY A 415 3.44 22.69 -9.03
CA GLY A 415 2.62 21.48 -9.23
C GLY A 415 2.86 20.75 -10.56
N GLY A 416 4.06 20.83 -11.13
CA GLY A 416 4.37 20.32 -12.48
C GLY A 416 5.56 19.37 -12.59
N GLY A 417 5.94 18.66 -11.53
CA GLY A 417 6.99 17.64 -11.64
C GLY A 417 6.40 16.33 -12.15
N GLY A 418 6.45 16.08 -13.46
CA GLY A 418 5.96 14.81 -14.03
C GLY A 418 6.73 13.63 -13.45
N GLY A 419 6.06 12.79 -12.66
CA GLY A 419 6.59 11.48 -12.28
C GLY A 419 6.78 10.60 -13.50
N GLY A 420 7.60 9.56 -13.38
CA GLY A 420 7.71 8.51 -14.37
C GLY A 420 6.34 7.86 -14.63
N ALA A 421 6.12 7.41 -15.85
CA ALA A 421 4.81 6.91 -16.29
C ALA A 421 4.33 5.65 -15.56
N TYR A 422 5.19 5.01 -14.75
CA TYR A 422 4.93 3.77 -14.02
C TYR A 422 5.21 3.90 -12.51
N ALA A 423 5.26 5.11 -11.96
CA ALA A 423 5.64 5.35 -10.56
C ALA A 423 4.73 4.62 -9.55
N ARG A 424 3.41 4.66 -9.74
CA ARG A 424 2.41 4.00 -8.88
C ARG A 424 2.43 2.49 -9.06
N ILE A 425 2.63 2.00 -10.28
CA ILE A 425 2.86 0.56 -10.53
C ILE A 425 4.14 0.08 -9.84
N ALA A 426 5.24 0.83 -9.94
CA ALA A 426 6.49 0.50 -9.28
C ALA A 426 6.31 0.43 -7.76
N GLU A 427 5.57 1.37 -7.18
CA GLU A 427 5.24 1.34 -5.76
C GLU A 427 4.42 0.10 -5.36
N ARG A 428 3.43 -0.27 -6.18
CA ARG A 428 2.64 -1.49 -5.97
C ARG A 428 3.51 -2.76 -6.04
N LEU A 429 4.49 -2.80 -6.95
CA LEU A 429 5.44 -3.89 -7.09
C LEU A 429 6.42 -3.96 -5.89
N ARG A 430 6.91 -2.81 -5.39
CA ARG A 430 7.72 -2.74 -4.16
C ARG A 430 6.95 -3.28 -2.97
N LYS A 431 5.70 -2.87 -2.79
CA LYS A 431 4.79 -3.41 -1.75
C LYS A 431 4.54 -4.91 -1.90
N SER A 432 4.68 -5.44 -3.12
CA SER A 432 4.56 -6.88 -3.42
C SER A 432 5.86 -7.67 -3.18
N ASN A 433 6.87 -7.07 -2.55
CA ASN A 433 8.17 -7.64 -2.20
C ASN A 433 9.12 -7.86 -3.39
N PHE A 434 9.04 -7.00 -4.40
CA PHE A 434 10.05 -6.89 -5.45
C PHE A 434 11.00 -5.73 -5.16
N ILE A 435 12.26 -5.86 -5.57
CA ILE A 435 13.13 -4.69 -5.75
C ILE A 435 12.72 -4.06 -7.09
N VAL A 436 12.54 -2.74 -7.15
CA VAL A 436 12.09 -2.06 -8.39
C VAL A 436 12.98 -0.86 -8.66
N GLU A 437 13.71 -0.91 -9.77
CA GLU A 437 14.66 0.11 -10.21
C GLU A 437 14.54 0.39 -11.71
N ASP A 438 15.02 1.56 -12.14
CA ASP A 438 15.20 1.91 -13.55
C ASP A 438 16.61 1.51 -14.01
N TRP A 439 16.71 0.79 -15.13
CA TRP A 439 17.96 0.56 -15.85
C TRP A 439 17.99 1.43 -17.10
N ASP A 440 18.57 2.62 -16.97
CA ASP A 440 18.80 3.53 -18.11
C ASP A 440 20.02 3.05 -18.91
N VAL A 441 19.77 2.33 -20.01
CA VAL A 441 20.81 1.75 -20.86
C VAL A 441 21.66 2.81 -21.58
N LEU A 442 21.19 4.05 -21.66
CA LEU A 442 21.96 5.17 -22.21
C LEU A 442 23.04 5.66 -21.22
N ARG A 443 22.75 5.57 -19.91
CA ARG A 443 23.66 6.03 -18.85
C ARG A 443 24.56 4.91 -18.32
N SER A 444 24.04 3.69 -18.25
CA SER A 444 24.76 2.53 -17.73
C SER A 444 24.59 1.33 -18.65
N PRO A 445 25.65 0.90 -19.36
CA PRO A 445 25.59 -0.34 -20.15
C PRO A 445 25.58 -1.58 -19.25
N GLU A 446 26.02 -1.48 -17.99
CA GLU A 446 25.98 -2.59 -17.05
C GLU A 446 24.61 -2.66 -16.36
N MET A 447 24.06 -3.88 -16.28
CA MET A 447 22.81 -4.16 -15.58
C MET A 447 22.97 -3.87 -14.07
N PRO A 448 22.06 -3.07 -13.48
CA PRO A 448 22.01 -2.86 -12.04
C PRO A 448 21.94 -4.19 -11.27
N LYS A 449 22.68 -4.24 -10.16
CA LYS A 449 22.68 -5.38 -9.23
C LYS A 449 22.37 -4.89 -7.82
N PRO A 450 21.10 -4.60 -7.51
CA PRO A 450 20.69 -4.15 -6.19
C PRO A 450 21.09 -5.16 -5.12
N GLU A 451 21.34 -4.66 -3.91
CA GLU A 451 21.63 -5.54 -2.78
C GLU A 451 20.46 -6.52 -2.55
N HIS A 452 20.79 -7.77 -2.20
CA HIS A 452 19.82 -8.85 -1.96
C HIS A 452 18.98 -9.28 -3.18
N MET A 453 19.35 -8.88 -4.39
CA MET A 453 18.72 -9.37 -5.61
C MET A 453 19.01 -10.86 -5.86
N THR A 454 17.97 -11.67 -6.09
CA THR A 454 18.11 -13.08 -6.51
C THR A 454 18.22 -13.25 -8.02
N ARG A 455 17.45 -12.45 -8.78
CA ARG A 455 17.40 -12.48 -10.25
C ARG A 455 16.76 -11.21 -10.81
N ALA A 456 17.06 -10.92 -12.08
CA ALA A 456 16.49 -9.81 -12.82
C ALA A 456 15.23 -10.24 -13.57
N ILE A 457 14.21 -9.40 -13.55
CA ILE A 457 13.07 -9.43 -14.46
C ILE A 457 13.10 -8.10 -15.21
N LEU A 458 13.20 -8.17 -16.53
CA LEU A 458 13.37 -6.97 -17.35
C LEU A 458 12.02 -6.51 -17.90
N VAL A 459 11.67 -5.24 -17.70
CA VAL A 459 10.47 -4.62 -18.28
C VAL A 459 10.93 -3.60 -19.29
N PHE A 460 10.80 -3.88 -20.58
CA PHE A 460 11.24 -2.99 -21.64
C PHE A 460 10.20 -1.90 -21.88
N ILE A 461 10.62 -0.65 -21.69
CA ILE A 461 9.81 0.53 -21.95
C ILE A 461 10.25 1.13 -23.29
N PRO A 462 9.33 1.34 -24.26
CA PRO A 462 9.66 2.06 -25.49
C PRO A 462 10.20 3.46 -25.19
N PRO A 463 11.08 3.99 -26.05
CA PRO A 463 11.61 5.33 -25.84
C PRO A 463 10.48 6.36 -25.92
N ALA A 464 10.54 7.36 -25.04
CA ALA A 464 9.60 8.46 -25.08
C ALA A 464 9.65 9.17 -26.45
N PRO A 465 8.52 9.74 -26.92
CA PRO A 465 8.50 10.49 -28.16
C PRO A 465 9.54 11.63 -28.13
N PRO A 466 10.23 11.91 -29.25
CA PRO A 466 11.27 12.93 -29.29
C PRO A 466 10.72 14.28 -28.86
N ASN A 467 11.41 14.96 -27.94
CA ASN A 467 11.03 16.32 -27.57
C ASN A 467 11.32 17.27 -28.75
N PRO A 468 10.31 17.91 -29.37
CA PRO A 468 10.55 18.81 -30.50
C PRO A 468 11.45 20.00 -30.17
N GLN A 469 11.53 20.37 -28.89
CA GLN A 469 12.36 21.47 -28.39
C GLN A 469 13.81 21.06 -28.11
N MET A 470 14.07 19.76 -27.92
CA MET A 470 15.40 19.20 -27.71
C MET A 470 15.56 17.93 -28.56
N PRO A 471 15.86 18.07 -29.87
CA PRO A 471 15.96 16.94 -30.77
C PRO A 471 17.20 16.11 -30.45
N MET A 472 16.98 14.99 -29.78
CA MET A 472 17.95 13.89 -29.65
C MET A 472 17.70 12.87 -30.77
N PRO A 473 18.73 12.23 -31.33
CA PRO A 473 18.54 11.13 -32.25
C PRO A 473 17.73 10.00 -31.57
N PRO A 474 16.80 9.34 -32.29
CA PRO A 474 16.00 8.28 -31.72
C PRO A 474 16.90 7.10 -31.30
N PRO A 475 16.59 6.43 -30.18
CA PRO A 475 17.32 5.23 -29.77
C PRO A 475 17.29 4.15 -30.84
N THR A 476 18.43 3.49 -31.06
CA THR A 476 18.57 2.38 -32.01
C THR A 476 18.55 1.04 -31.27
N PRO A 477 18.42 -0.11 -31.97
CA PRO A 477 18.59 -1.43 -31.34
C PRO A 477 19.89 -1.53 -30.54
N GLU A 478 20.98 -0.95 -31.06
CA GLU A 478 22.28 -0.87 -30.39
C GLU A 478 22.25 -0.16 -29.04
N SER A 479 21.36 0.83 -28.85
CA SER A 479 21.18 1.49 -27.55
C SER A 479 20.67 0.53 -26.48
N TYR A 480 19.88 -0.48 -26.87
CA TYR A 480 19.33 -1.50 -25.97
C TYR A 480 20.16 -2.78 -25.92
N LYS A 481 21.28 -2.83 -26.65
CA LYS A 481 22.08 -4.05 -26.81
C LYS A 481 22.40 -4.76 -25.48
N PRO A 482 22.82 -4.09 -24.39
CA PRO A 482 23.10 -4.78 -23.14
C PRO A 482 21.88 -5.49 -22.54
N ALA A 483 20.69 -4.86 -22.60
CA ALA A 483 19.46 -5.47 -22.12
C ALA A 483 18.95 -6.57 -23.06
N ILE A 484 19.09 -6.38 -24.37
CA ILE A 484 18.77 -7.39 -25.39
C ILE A 484 19.62 -8.64 -25.18
N ASP A 485 20.93 -8.48 -24.98
CA ASP A 485 21.85 -9.58 -24.73
C ASP A 485 21.47 -10.32 -23.43
N ALA A 486 21.05 -9.61 -22.37
CA ALA A 486 20.55 -10.23 -21.15
C ALA A 486 19.31 -11.12 -21.37
N VAL A 487 18.35 -10.70 -22.20
CA VAL A 487 17.18 -11.54 -22.57
C VAL A 487 17.60 -12.73 -23.46
N LYS A 488 18.53 -12.53 -24.39
CA LYS A 488 19.13 -13.63 -25.19
C LYS A 488 19.84 -14.64 -24.29
N ASP A 489 20.41 -14.18 -23.17
CA ASP A 489 21.07 -15.01 -22.16
C ASP A 489 20.13 -15.66 -21.14
N GLY A 490 18.82 -15.40 -21.22
CA GLY A 490 17.80 -16.11 -20.43
C GLY A 490 17.01 -15.24 -19.46
N ALA A 491 17.29 -13.94 -19.35
CA ALA A 491 16.56 -13.07 -18.42
C ALA A 491 15.04 -13.08 -18.74
N PRO A 492 14.16 -13.34 -17.75
CA PRO A 492 12.72 -13.24 -17.95
C PRO A 492 12.34 -11.79 -18.25
N ALA A 493 11.39 -11.59 -19.17
CA ALA A 493 11.11 -10.26 -19.70
C ALA A 493 9.62 -9.98 -19.96
N VAL A 494 9.21 -8.75 -19.69
CA VAL A 494 7.98 -8.17 -20.25
C VAL A 494 8.41 -7.17 -21.32
N LEU A 495 8.00 -7.41 -22.57
CA LEU A 495 8.35 -6.59 -23.72
C LEU A 495 7.14 -5.77 -24.11
N LEU A 496 7.23 -4.44 -24.00
CA LEU A 496 6.18 -3.55 -24.45
C LEU A 496 6.57 -2.97 -25.81
N ALA A 497 5.70 -3.08 -26.81
CA ALA A 497 5.90 -2.46 -28.11
C ALA A 497 5.00 -1.23 -28.28
N GLU A 498 5.43 -0.32 -29.14
CA GLU A 498 4.61 0.74 -29.70
C GLU A 498 4.73 0.76 -31.23
N PRO A 499 3.65 1.15 -31.92
CA PRO A 499 3.69 1.38 -33.35
C PRO A 499 4.60 2.58 -33.69
N ALA A 500 5.23 2.53 -34.85
CA ALA A 500 5.89 3.69 -35.43
C ALA A 500 4.81 4.69 -35.89
N THR A 501 4.85 5.90 -35.33
CA THR A 501 3.89 6.97 -35.66
C THR A 501 4.64 8.22 -36.10
N MET A 502 3.92 9.24 -36.58
CA MET A 502 4.53 10.54 -36.89
C MET A 502 5.20 11.20 -35.67
N PHE A 503 4.88 10.76 -34.45
CA PHE A 503 5.39 11.32 -33.20
C PHE A 503 6.41 10.41 -32.49
N GLY A 504 6.70 9.21 -33.01
CA GLY A 504 7.57 8.24 -32.34
C GLY A 504 8.18 7.21 -33.30
N GLY A 505 9.45 6.86 -33.04
CA GLY A 505 10.26 5.99 -33.91
C GLY A 505 9.91 4.49 -33.89
N GLY A 506 8.88 4.10 -33.15
CA GLY A 506 8.50 2.70 -32.94
C GLY A 506 9.43 1.95 -31.99
N THR A 507 9.27 0.64 -31.93
CA THR A 507 9.98 -0.24 -30.97
C THR A 507 11.38 -0.62 -31.47
N PRO A 508 12.47 -0.29 -30.76
CA PRO A 508 13.84 -0.56 -31.23
C PRO A 508 14.35 -1.98 -30.94
N TYR A 509 13.60 -2.82 -30.23
CA TYR A 509 14.01 -4.17 -29.83
C TYR A 509 13.07 -5.26 -30.37
N THR A 510 12.53 -5.08 -31.58
CA THR A 510 11.64 -6.07 -32.23
C THR A 510 12.30 -7.43 -32.43
N GLU A 511 13.64 -7.50 -32.51
CA GLU A 511 14.37 -8.77 -32.57
C GLU A 511 14.14 -9.68 -31.36
N LEU A 512 13.76 -9.12 -30.20
CA LEU A 512 13.37 -9.93 -29.04
C LEU A 512 12.01 -10.59 -29.24
N PHE A 513 11.12 -10.03 -30.06
CA PHE A 513 9.86 -10.69 -30.40
C PHE A 513 10.13 -11.90 -31.30
N ASP A 514 11.00 -11.73 -32.31
CA ASP A 514 11.37 -12.81 -33.24
C ASP A 514 12.05 -13.98 -32.51
N LEU A 515 12.84 -13.70 -31.48
CA LEU A 515 13.47 -14.69 -30.60
C LEU A 515 12.45 -15.65 -29.95
N PHE A 516 11.21 -15.18 -29.73
CA PHE A 516 10.10 -15.99 -29.19
C PHE A 516 9.08 -16.41 -30.27
N GLY A 517 9.44 -16.31 -31.56
CA GLY A 517 8.56 -16.71 -32.66
C GLY A 517 7.33 -15.81 -32.81
N VAL A 518 7.42 -14.54 -32.39
CA VAL A 518 6.35 -13.55 -32.50
C VAL A 518 6.83 -12.39 -33.36
N THR A 519 6.00 -11.87 -34.24
CA THR A 519 6.31 -10.68 -35.04
C THR A 519 5.47 -9.50 -34.56
N ALA A 520 6.12 -8.47 -34.02
CA ALA A 520 5.49 -7.18 -33.71
C ALA A 520 5.23 -6.39 -34.99
N LYS A 521 3.96 -6.16 -35.33
CA LYS A 521 3.52 -5.35 -36.48
C LYS A 521 3.50 -3.88 -36.11
N THR A 522 4.67 -3.33 -35.75
CA THR A 522 4.81 -1.91 -35.36
C THR A 522 4.46 -0.92 -36.48
N ASN A 523 4.24 -1.40 -37.70
CA ASN A 523 3.74 -0.63 -38.83
C ASN A 523 2.20 -0.70 -38.98
N ALA A 524 1.47 -1.18 -37.97
CA ALA A 524 0.02 -1.21 -37.96
C ALA A 524 -0.55 -0.80 -36.59
N VAL A 525 -1.75 -0.25 -36.56
CA VAL A 525 -2.47 0.13 -35.34
C VAL A 525 -3.83 -0.53 -35.35
N ALA A 526 -4.15 -1.29 -34.30
CA ALA A 526 -5.48 -1.86 -34.13
C ALA A 526 -6.47 -0.76 -33.76
N VAL A 527 -7.59 -0.75 -34.46
CA VAL A 527 -8.67 0.22 -34.33
C VAL A 527 -10.00 -0.48 -34.28
N HIS A 528 -11.01 0.22 -33.77
CA HIS A 528 -12.40 -0.19 -33.91
C HIS A 528 -13.25 0.92 -34.53
N ARG A 529 -14.33 0.52 -35.21
CA ARG A 529 -15.34 1.45 -35.73
C ARG A 529 -16.16 2.01 -34.58
N GLN A 530 -16.30 3.33 -34.54
CA GLN A 530 -17.20 4.03 -33.63
C GLN A 530 -18.08 4.99 -34.42
N VAL A 531 -19.39 4.96 -34.15
CA VAL A 531 -20.32 5.98 -34.64
C VAL A 531 -20.32 7.14 -33.64
N VAL A 532 -19.93 8.34 -34.07
CA VAL A 532 -19.67 9.48 -33.17
C VAL A 532 -20.78 10.52 -33.13
N ASP A 533 -21.79 10.42 -34.00
CA ASP A 533 -22.93 11.34 -34.02
C ASP A 533 -24.24 10.67 -34.48
N ALA A 534 -25.34 11.41 -34.37
CA ALA A 534 -26.68 10.94 -34.75
C ALA A 534 -26.87 10.82 -36.27
N GLN A 535 -25.97 11.40 -37.06
CA GLN A 535 -25.95 11.36 -38.52
C GLN A 535 -25.28 10.07 -39.04
N GLY A 536 -24.66 9.29 -38.15
CA GLY A 536 -23.99 8.03 -38.50
C GLY A 536 -22.55 8.24 -38.94
N THR A 537 -21.90 9.36 -38.60
CA THR A 537 -20.48 9.57 -38.92
C THR A 537 -19.64 8.53 -38.19
N GLU A 538 -18.87 7.77 -38.98
CA GLU A 538 -17.99 6.72 -38.46
C GLU A 538 -16.56 7.25 -38.31
N ARG A 539 -15.88 6.79 -37.27
CA ARG A 539 -14.45 7.01 -37.04
C ARG A 539 -13.77 5.70 -36.64
N ALA A 540 -12.52 5.56 -37.05
CA ALA A 540 -11.63 4.57 -36.47
C ALA A 540 -11.15 5.07 -35.10
N VAL A 541 -11.14 4.21 -34.10
CA VAL A 541 -10.72 4.56 -32.75
C VAL A 541 -9.66 3.56 -32.30
N PRO A 542 -8.44 4.00 -31.98
CA PRO A 542 -7.35 3.10 -31.60
C PRO A 542 -7.46 2.61 -30.14
N GLN A 543 -8.36 3.19 -29.35
CA GLN A 543 -8.61 2.78 -27.98
C GLN A 543 -9.41 1.48 -27.94
N ILE A 544 -8.75 0.36 -27.62
CA ILE A 544 -9.36 -0.96 -27.59
C ILE A 544 -9.65 -1.37 -26.14
N GLU A 545 -10.92 -1.43 -25.77
CA GLU A 545 -11.35 -2.00 -24.49
C GLU A 545 -11.53 -3.52 -24.60
N ILE A 546 -10.85 -4.25 -23.73
CA ILE A 546 -10.91 -5.71 -23.61
C ILE A 546 -11.54 -6.08 -22.27
N THR A 547 -12.54 -6.96 -22.30
CA THR A 547 -13.17 -7.55 -21.10
C THR A 547 -13.12 -9.07 -21.08
N ARG A 548 -12.68 -9.68 -22.18
CA ARG A 548 -12.56 -11.13 -22.38
C ARG A 548 -11.13 -11.46 -22.75
N TYR A 549 -10.60 -12.50 -22.12
CA TYR A 549 -9.20 -12.89 -22.27
C TYR A 549 -9.12 -14.37 -22.64
N ALA A 550 -8.01 -14.79 -23.24
CA ALA A 550 -7.76 -16.22 -23.41
C ALA A 550 -7.58 -16.91 -22.04
N ASP A 551 -7.81 -18.21 -21.96
CA ASP A 551 -7.65 -18.97 -20.72
C ASP A 551 -6.18 -19.23 -20.43
N HIS A 552 -5.55 -18.30 -19.72
CA HIS A 552 -4.16 -18.40 -19.31
C HIS A 552 -4.02 -18.05 -17.81
N ALA A 553 -2.95 -18.53 -17.16
CA ALA A 553 -2.70 -18.29 -15.73
C ALA A 553 -2.70 -16.80 -15.36
N MET A 554 -2.26 -15.93 -16.28
CA MET A 554 -2.19 -14.47 -16.09
C MET A 554 -3.55 -13.77 -16.19
N THR A 555 -4.49 -14.34 -16.96
CA THR A 555 -5.70 -13.66 -17.43
C THR A 555 -6.99 -14.30 -16.92
N ARG A 556 -6.95 -15.54 -16.43
CA ARG A 556 -8.14 -16.27 -15.95
C ARG A 556 -8.92 -15.49 -14.90
N THR A 557 -8.23 -14.78 -14.02
CA THR A 557 -8.83 -13.98 -12.96
C THR A 557 -9.30 -12.59 -13.43
N LEU A 558 -8.93 -12.17 -14.64
CA LEU A 558 -9.24 -10.86 -15.20
C LEU A 558 -10.54 -10.82 -15.99
N ASN A 559 -11.15 -11.97 -16.28
CA ASN A 559 -12.40 -12.03 -17.05
C ASN A 559 -13.50 -11.15 -16.41
N GLY A 560 -14.01 -10.20 -17.20
CA GLY A 560 -14.98 -9.19 -16.78
C GLY A 560 -14.40 -7.92 -16.17
N LEU A 561 -13.08 -7.83 -15.98
CA LEU A 561 -12.39 -6.58 -15.67
C LEU A 561 -12.01 -5.88 -16.98
N PRO A 562 -12.47 -4.64 -17.23
CA PRO A 562 -12.10 -3.92 -18.43
C PRO A 562 -10.62 -3.50 -18.38
N THR A 563 -9.93 -3.74 -19.49
CA THR A 563 -8.55 -3.30 -19.77
C THR A 563 -8.57 -2.43 -21.01
N MET A 564 -7.95 -1.26 -20.94
CA MET A 564 -7.87 -0.31 -22.05
C MET A 564 -6.49 -0.31 -22.68
N PHE A 565 -6.41 -0.62 -23.97
CA PHE A 565 -5.25 -0.37 -24.83
C PHE A 565 -5.47 0.93 -25.59
N LEU A 566 -4.44 1.77 -25.78
CA LEU A 566 -4.60 3.11 -26.36
C LEU A 566 -4.24 3.18 -27.84
N THR A 567 -3.10 2.60 -28.22
CA THR A 567 -2.64 2.52 -29.62
C THR A 567 -1.91 1.20 -29.85
N PRO A 568 -2.60 0.06 -29.65
CA PRO A 568 -1.95 -1.24 -29.74
C PRO A 568 -1.62 -1.61 -31.20
N CYS A 569 -0.46 -2.22 -31.41
CA CYS A 569 -0.09 -2.89 -32.65
C CYS A 569 -0.25 -4.42 -32.52
N PRO A 570 -0.55 -5.17 -33.60
CA PRO A 570 -0.62 -6.63 -33.52
C PRO A 570 0.74 -7.28 -33.21
N VAL A 571 0.73 -8.33 -32.38
CA VAL A 571 1.88 -9.17 -32.06
C VAL A 571 1.61 -10.60 -32.52
N LEU A 572 1.87 -10.88 -33.79
CA LEU A 572 1.41 -12.10 -34.45
C LEU A 572 2.31 -13.29 -34.11
N VAL A 573 1.72 -14.42 -33.74
CA VAL A 573 2.45 -15.69 -33.55
C VAL A 573 2.82 -16.28 -34.91
N ASN A 574 4.10 -16.62 -35.09
CA ASN A 574 4.59 -17.19 -36.35
C ASN A 574 4.07 -18.63 -36.54
N LYS A 575 3.78 -18.98 -37.80
CA LYS A 575 3.33 -20.34 -38.17
C LYS A 575 4.35 -21.43 -37.81
N THR A 576 5.63 -21.08 -37.86
CA THR A 576 6.74 -21.95 -37.47
C THR A 576 7.48 -21.28 -36.32
N LEU A 577 7.51 -21.94 -35.16
CA LEU A 577 8.20 -21.45 -33.98
C LEU A 577 9.66 -21.93 -33.95
N PRO A 578 10.58 -21.14 -33.34
CA PRO A 578 11.93 -21.60 -33.07
C PRO A 578 11.94 -22.86 -32.19
N GLU A 579 13.03 -23.64 -32.27
CA GLU A 579 13.17 -24.86 -31.47
C GLU A 579 13.07 -24.55 -29.96
N GLY A 580 12.27 -25.34 -29.24
CA GLY A 580 12.08 -25.19 -27.79
C GLY A 580 11.26 -23.97 -27.38
N VAL A 581 10.63 -23.24 -28.31
CA VAL A 581 9.76 -22.09 -28.03
C VAL A 581 8.28 -22.47 -28.09
N THR A 582 7.50 -21.98 -27.14
CA THR A 582 6.03 -21.96 -27.21
C THR A 582 5.54 -20.52 -27.15
N ALA A 583 4.45 -20.20 -27.85
CA ALA A 583 3.84 -18.88 -27.89
C ALA A 583 2.30 -19.02 -27.91
N GLU A 584 1.62 -18.36 -26.98
CA GLU A 584 0.16 -18.42 -26.81
C GLU A 584 -0.42 -17.00 -26.70
N ALA A 585 -1.46 -16.70 -27.48
CA ALA A 585 -2.16 -15.41 -27.40
C ALA A 585 -2.93 -15.32 -26.07
N VAL A 586 -2.72 -14.23 -25.31
CA VAL A 586 -3.40 -14.00 -24.02
C VAL A 586 -4.40 -12.86 -24.07
N VAL A 587 -4.19 -11.91 -24.99
CA VAL A 587 -5.12 -10.84 -25.34
C VAL A 587 -5.23 -10.79 -26.85
N THR A 588 -6.45 -10.80 -27.37
CA THR A 588 -6.73 -10.73 -28.81
C THR A 588 -7.65 -9.56 -29.10
N LEU A 589 -7.49 -8.98 -30.30
CA LEU A 589 -8.45 -8.04 -30.84
C LEU A 589 -9.80 -8.74 -31.01
N PRO A 590 -10.93 -8.13 -30.59
CA PRO A 590 -12.23 -8.76 -30.76
C PRO A 590 -12.52 -9.10 -32.22
N ALA A 591 -13.06 -10.30 -32.46
CA ALA A 591 -13.47 -10.70 -33.80
C ALA A 591 -14.73 -9.93 -34.23
N GLY A 592 -14.78 -9.49 -35.48
CA GLY A 592 -15.95 -8.84 -36.06
C GLY A 592 -15.58 -7.76 -37.07
N PRO A 593 -16.57 -7.28 -37.84
CA PRO A 593 -16.34 -6.29 -38.89
C PRO A 593 -15.96 -4.90 -38.36
N ASP A 594 -16.18 -4.67 -37.06
CA ASP A 594 -15.91 -3.40 -36.38
C ASP A 594 -14.45 -3.28 -35.94
N TYR A 595 -13.63 -4.32 -36.03
CA TYR A 595 -12.24 -4.31 -35.57
C TYR A 595 -11.29 -4.70 -36.70
N TRP A 596 -10.18 -3.99 -36.84
CA TRP A 596 -9.08 -4.30 -37.76
C TRP A 596 -7.80 -3.64 -37.28
N ALA A 597 -6.64 -4.02 -37.84
CA ALA A 597 -5.42 -3.24 -37.67
C ALA A 597 -4.97 -2.64 -38.99
N ASP A 598 -4.94 -1.31 -39.00
CA ASP A 598 -4.69 -0.48 -40.16
C ASP A 598 -3.18 -0.24 -40.32
N THR A 599 -2.67 -0.44 -41.53
CA THR A 599 -1.24 -0.28 -41.82
C THR A 599 -0.83 1.18 -42.06
N ASN A 600 -1.80 2.09 -42.22
CA ASN A 600 -1.58 3.53 -42.19
C ASN A 600 -1.71 4.06 -40.75
N THR A 601 -0.61 3.90 -40.00
CA THR A 601 -0.57 4.26 -38.57
C THR A 601 -0.94 5.72 -38.30
N PHE A 602 -0.74 6.61 -39.26
CA PHE A 602 -1.10 8.03 -39.15
C PHE A 602 -2.61 8.26 -39.18
N GLU A 603 -3.30 7.69 -40.18
CA GLU A 603 -4.76 7.80 -40.29
C GLU A 603 -5.47 7.08 -39.14
N ALA A 604 -4.93 5.92 -38.74
CA ALA A 604 -5.43 5.15 -37.61
C ALA A 604 -5.40 5.94 -36.30
N THR A 605 -4.28 6.63 -36.03
CA THR A 605 -4.09 7.39 -34.77
C THR A 605 -4.94 8.66 -34.74
N ARG A 606 -5.29 9.25 -35.88
CA ARG A 606 -6.17 10.43 -35.97
C ARG A 606 -7.66 10.09 -36.01
N GLY A 607 -7.98 8.82 -36.25
CA GLY A 607 -9.33 8.30 -36.41
C GLY A 607 -9.95 8.54 -37.78
N ASP A 608 -9.10 8.80 -38.77
CA ASP A 608 -9.48 9.01 -40.17
C ASP A 608 -9.36 7.71 -41.01
N ALA A 609 -8.76 6.67 -40.44
CA ALA A 609 -8.58 5.36 -41.07
C ALA A 609 -9.90 4.74 -41.52
N LYS A 610 -9.85 4.08 -42.69
CA LYS A 610 -10.98 3.35 -43.25
C LYS A 610 -10.54 1.91 -43.50
N ARG A 611 -11.37 0.99 -43.04
CA ARG A 611 -11.13 -0.45 -43.23
C ARG A 611 -10.95 -0.81 -44.70
N ASP A 612 -9.84 -1.45 -45.02
CA ASP A 612 -9.45 -1.98 -46.33
C ASP A 612 -9.11 -3.47 -46.21
N GLU A 613 -9.95 -4.34 -46.78
CA GLU A 613 -9.74 -5.80 -46.68
C GLU A 613 -8.50 -6.32 -47.43
N ALA A 614 -7.91 -5.54 -48.34
CA ALA A 614 -6.72 -5.95 -49.07
C ALA A 614 -5.43 -5.77 -48.26
N ASP A 615 -5.36 -4.70 -47.48
CA ASP A 615 -4.12 -4.24 -46.83
C ASP A 615 -4.16 -4.37 -45.29
N ASP A 616 -5.34 -4.41 -44.68
CA ASP A 616 -5.48 -4.47 -43.23
C ASP A 616 -5.33 -5.88 -42.64
N ILE A 617 -4.91 -5.94 -41.38
CA ILE A 617 -4.88 -7.17 -40.60
C ILE A 617 -6.24 -7.32 -39.90
N ILE A 618 -7.05 -8.27 -40.35
CA ILE A 618 -8.44 -8.42 -39.90
C ILE A 618 -8.59 -9.64 -38.98
N PRO A 619 -9.17 -9.49 -37.77
CA PRO A 619 -9.55 -10.62 -36.94
C PRO A 619 -10.77 -11.32 -37.54
N THR A 620 -10.66 -12.64 -37.75
CA THR A 620 -11.77 -13.47 -38.22
C THR A 620 -12.13 -14.52 -37.16
N ALA A 621 -13.16 -15.32 -37.40
CA ALA A 621 -13.48 -16.45 -36.52
C ALA A 621 -12.38 -17.53 -36.50
N GLU A 622 -11.51 -17.55 -37.52
CA GLU A 622 -10.45 -18.56 -37.70
C GLU A 622 -9.04 -17.96 -37.51
N THR A 623 -8.92 -16.64 -37.57
CA THR A 623 -7.65 -15.91 -37.48
C THR A 623 -7.70 -14.95 -36.31
N GLU A 624 -7.01 -15.29 -35.23
CA GLU A 624 -6.82 -14.38 -34.11
C GLU A 624 -5.80 -13.29 -34.47
N VAL A 625 -6.02 -12.08 -33.95
CA VAL A 625 -5.06 -10.97 -34.03
C VAL A 625 -4.62 -10.65 -32.61
N PRO A 626 -3.51 -11.22 -32.12
CA PRO A 626 -3.08 -11.03 -30.74
C PRO A 626 -2.56 -9.60 -30.52
N LEU A 627 -2.92 -9.04 -29.36
CA LEU A 627 -2.37 -7.79 -28.82
C LEU A 627 -1.39 -8.08 -27.67
N ALA A 628 -1.44 -9.29 -27.09
CA ALA A 628 -0.45 -9.78 -26.15
C ALA A 628 -0.25 -11.30 -26.29
N VAL A 629 1.00 -11.75 -26.17
CA VAL A 629 1.41 -13.17 -26.30
C VAL A 629 2.28 -13.57 -25.12
N ALA A 630 2.00 -14.72 -24.51
CA ALA A 630 2.84 -15.36 -23.51
C ALA A 630 3.75 -16.39 -24.19
N CYS A 631 5.05 -16.32 -23.91
CA CYS A 631 6.03 -17.20 -24.52
C CYS A 631 6.89 -17.92 -23.48
N THR A 632 7.28 -19.15 -23.80
CA THR A 632 8.36 -19.85 -23.10
C THR A 632 9.44 -20.30 -24.08
N ARG A 633 10.68 -20.37 -23.61
CA ARG A 633 11.83 -20.85 -24.37
C ARG A 633 12.67 -21.78 -23.50
N LYS A 634 12.87 -23.02 -23.95
CA LYS A 634 13.78 -23.97 -23.30
C LYS A 634 15.23 -23.56 -23.53
N ILE A 635 16.02 -23.55 -22.46
CA ILE A 635 17.44 -23.21 -22.49
C ILE A 635 18.25 -24.48 -22.20
N SER A 636 18.90 -25.02 -23.25
CA SER A 636 19.58 -26.31 -23.22
C SER A 636 20.94 -26.29 -22.49
N GLU A 637 21.55 -25.11 -22.34
CA GLU A 637 22.85 -24.93 -21.70
C GLU A 637 22.74 -24.02 -20.46
N PRO A 638 23.45 -24.33 -19.36
CA PRO A 638 23.48 -23.45 -18.19
C PRO A 638 23.98 -22.04 -18.55
N ARG A 639 23.26 -21.02 -18.08
CA ARG A 639 23.58 -19.62 -18.33
C ARG A 639 24.31 -19.00 -17.11
N PRO A 640 25.00 -17.85 -17.29
CA PRO A 640 25.72 -17.20 -16.20
C PRO A 640 24.82 -16.93 -14.98
N PRO A 641 25.37 -16.96 -13.75
CA PRO A 641 24.63 -16.57 -12.55
C PRO A 641 24.02 -15.17 -12.70
N GLY A 642 22.72 -15.03 -12.41
CA GLY A 642 21.98 -13.78 -12.55
C GLY A 642 21.09 -13.67 -13.80
N SER A 643 21.18 -14.62 -14.74
CA SER A 643 20.30 -14.71 -15.93
C SER A 643 18.86 -15.11 -15.62
N GLY A 644 18.53 -15.44 -14.37
CA GLY A 644 17.20 -15.94 -13.98
C GLY A 644 16.90 -17.40 -14.39
N VAL A 645 17.83 -18.07 -15.09
CA VAL A 645 17.71 -19.46 -15.56
C VAL A 645 18.86 -20.29 -14.98
N VAL A 646 18.56 -21.18 -14.05
CA VAL A 646 19.55 -22.04 -13.37
C VAL A 646 19.24 -23.51 -13.65
N GLY A 647 20.20 -24.21 -14.26
CA GLY A 647 20.10 -25.64 -14.57
C GLY A 647 19.97 -25.94 -16.06
N LYS A 648 20.27 -27.20 -16.42
CA LYS A 648 20.09 -27.72 -17.77
C LYS A 648 18.59 -27.91 -18.04
N ASP A 649 18.13 -27.55 -19.23
CA ASP A 649 16.73 -27.64 -19.67
C ASP A 649 15.75 -26.71 -18.91
N ALA A 650 16.26 -25.61 -18.34
CA ALA A 650 15.44 -24.62 -17.66
C ALA A 650 14.63 -23.76 -18.65
N GLU A 651 13.47 -23.29 -18.20
CA GLU A 651 12.51 -22.55 -19.04
C GLU A 651 12.61 -21.04 -18.77
N GLN A 652 12.87 -20.26 -19.83
CA GLN A 652 12.74 -18.81 -19.82
C GLN A 652 11.31 -18.42 -20.20
N LYS A 653 10.74 -17.44 -19.49
CA LYS A 653 9.39 -16.91 -19.77
C LYS A 653 9.45 -15.46 -20.22
N ALA A 654 8.61 -15.09 -21.16
CA ALA A 654 8.42 -13.70 -21.59
C ALA A 654 6.96 -13.41 -21.95
N VAL A 655 6.53 -12.16 -21.75
CA VAL A 655 5.22 -11.68 -22.21
C VAL A 655 5.44 -10.49 -23.12
N LEU A 656 4.82 -10.53 -24.29
CA LEU A 656 5.02 -9.56 -25.36
C LEU A 656 3.71 -8.82 -25.59
N PHE A 657 3.72 -7.50 -25.44
CA PHE A 657 2.57 -6.62 -25.62
C PHE A 657 2.77 -5.71 -26.83
N GLY A 658 1.70 -5.49 -27.58
CA GLY A 658 1.65 -4.55 -28.70
C GLY A 658 1.41 -3.09 -28.31
N ASP A 659 1.36 -2.78 -27.02
CA ASP A 659 1.12 -1.44 -26.49
C ASP A 659 1.96 -1.28 -25.21
N ALA A 660 2.55 -0.10 -25.01
CA ALA A 660 3.18 0.25 -23.74
C ALA A 660 2.29 1.16 -22.89
N GLN A 661 1.44 1.96 -23.50
CA GLN A 661 0.66 2.98 -22.81
C GLN A 661 -0.44 2.42 -21.93
N TRP A 662 -0.97 1.23 -22.27
CA TRP A 662 -2.00 0.56 -21.48
C TRP A 662 -1.59 0.39 -20.01
N ALA A 663 -0.31 0.14 -19.74
CA ALA A 663 0.19 -0.08 -18.39
C ALA A 663 0.71 1.20 -17.73
N GLU A 664 0.61 2.37 -18.35
CA GLU A 664 0.99 3.63 -17.70
C GLU A 664 0.01 3.99 -16.58
N ASP A 665 0.49 4.65 -15.53
CA ASP A 665 -0.27 5.06 -14.36
C ASP A 665 -1.52 5.87 -14.73
N ARG A 666 -1.42 6.71 -15.77
CA ARG A 666 -2.53 7.55 -16.26
C ARG A 666 -3.70 6.75 -16.82
N VAL A 667 -3.46 5.51 -17.25
CA VAL A 667 -4.47 4.58 -17.77
C VAL A 667 -4.86 3.59 -16.67
N ALA A 668 -3.86 2.92 -16.10
CA ALA A 668 -4.04 1.84 -15.14
C ALA A 668 -4.74 2.28 -13.84
N PHE A 669 -4.62 3.56 -13.50
CA PHE A 669 -5.29 4.15 -12.35
C PHE A 669 -6.25 5.28 -12.70
N TYR A 670 -6.75 5.31 -13.94
CA TYR A 670 -7.77 6.26 -14.34
C TYR A 670 -9.05 6.02 -13.55
N THR A 671 -9.55 7.05 -12.87
CA THR A 671 -10.76 6.98 -12.06
C THR A 671 -11.88 7.80 -12.69
N GLN A 672 -13.10 7.30 -12.56
CA GLN A 672 -14.30 8.02 -12.98
C GLN A 672 -15.32 8.05 -11.83
N SER A 673 -15.99 9.19 -11.69
CA SER A 673 -17.09 9.36 -10.74
C SER A 673 -18.34 8.63 -11.24
N TYR A 674 -18.96 7.85 -10.37
CA TYR A 674 -20.22 7.16 -10.61
C TYR A 674 -21.26 7.54 -9.56
N LEU A 675 -22.48 7.84 -10.00
CA LEU A 675 -23.63 8.01 -9.11
C LEU A 675 -24.21 6.63 -8.77
N ARG A 676 -24.24 6.29 -7.48
CA ARG A 676 -24.91 5.10 -6.95
C ARG A 676 -25.93 5.55 -5.90
N GLY A 677 -27.21 5.53 -6.28
CA GLY A 677 -28.25 6.21 -5.49
C GLY A 677 -27.95 7.70 -5.42
N ASP A 678 -27.88 8.25 -4.20
CA ASP A 678 -27.55 9.66 -3.94
C ASP A 678 -26.05 9.89 -3.68
N THR A 679 -25.22 8.84 -3.73
CA THR A 679 -23.77 8.92 -3.45
C THR A 679 -22.93 8.95 -4.72
N LEU A 680 -21.91 9.80 -4.73
CA LEU A 680 -20.89 9.84 -5.78
C LEU A 680 -19.70 8.98 -5.33
N GLU A 681 -19.45 7.87 -6.03
CA GLU A 681 -18.32 6.98 -5.77
C GLU A 681 -17.23 7.15 -6.84
N MET A 682 -15.96 7.14 -6.47
CA MET A 682 -14.84 7.14 -7.41
C MET A 682 -14.37 5.71 -7.64
N ARG A 683 -14.32 5.26 -8.89
CA ARG A 683 -13.88 3.88 -9.20
C ARG A 683 -12.87 3.87 -10.33
N LEU A 684 -11.94 2.91 -10.28
CA LEU A 684 -11.08 2.61 -11.41
C LEU A 684 -11.94 2.25 -12.63
N LEU A 685 -11.71 2.96 -13.73
CA LEU A 685 -12.45 2.70 -14.96
C LEU A 685 -11.94 1.43 -15.65
N PHE A 686 -10.62 1.20 -15.61
CA PHE A 686 -9.94 0.07 -16.24
C PHE A 686 -9.06 -0.70 -15.24
N PRO A 687 -9.66 -1.35 -14.23
CA PRO A 687 -8.92 -2.10 -13.21
C PRO A 687 -8.07 -3.24 -13.79
N GLY A 688 -8.39 -3.75 -14.98
CA GLY A 688 -7.67 -4.86 -15.59
C GLY A 688 -6.23 -4.51 -16.00
N ASN A 689 -5.93 -3.23 -16.30
CA ASN A 689 -4.61 -2.77 -16.71
C ASN A 689 -3.54 -3.01 -15.63
N ALA A 690 -3.76 -2.52 -14.41
CA ALA A 690 -2.78 -2.72 -13.33
C ALA A 690 -2.63 -4.21 -12.96
N GLU A 691 -3.73 -4.97 -12.96
CA GLU A 691 -3.69 -6.41 -12.64
C GLU A 691 -2.95 -7.21 -13.71
N LEU A 692 -3.16 -6.93 -15.00
CA LEU A 692 -2.54 -7.68 -16.10
C LEU A 692 -1.01 -7.50 -16.11
N LEU A 693 -0.48 -6.30 -15.84
CA LEU A 693 0.97 -6.11 -15.77
C LEU A 693 1.57 -6.85 -14.56
N VAL A 694 0.96 -6.73 -13.38
CA VAL A 694 1.41 -7.43 -12.17
C VAL A 694 1.36 -8.95 -12.37
N ASN A 695 0.28 -9.47 -12.95
CA ASN A 695 0.14 -10.90 -13.24
C ASN A 695 1.19 -11.38 -14.26
N SER A 696 1.50 -10.55 -15.25
CA SER A 696 2.55 -10.84 -16.24
C SER A 696 3.91 -10.94 -15.57
N ILE A 697 4.25 -10.01 -14.68
CA ILE A 697 5.50 -10.01 -13.91
C ILE A 697 5.58 -11.24 -12.99
N LEU A 698 4.50 -11.56 -12.27
CA LEU A 698 4.42 -12.74 -11.42
C LEU A 698 4.62 -14.03 -12.23
N TRP A 699 4.01 -14.12 -13.41
CA TRP A 699 4.15 -15.28 -14.28
C TRP A 699 5.56 -15.43 -14.86
N VAL A 700 6.17 -14.36 -15.39
CA VAL A 700 7.56 -14.45 -15.91
C VAL A 700 8.57 -14.71 -14.80
N SER A 701 8.25 -14.33 -13.56
CA SER A 701 9.07 -14.65 -12.40
C SER A 701 8.94 -16.10 -11.91
N GLY A 702 8.03 -16.90 -12.45
CA GLY A 702 7.76 -18.26 -11.95
C GLY A 702 7.08 -18.28 -10.58
N THR A 703 6.31 -17.24 -10.25
CA THR A 703 5.54 -17.14 -9.00
C THR A 703 4.04 -17.08 -9.29
N GLU A 704 3.56 -17.89 -10.23
CA GLU A 704 2.17 -17.88 -10.72
C GLU A 704 1.15 -18.16 -9.61
N HIS A 705 1.54 -18.92 -8.58
CA HIS A 705 0.72 -19.20 -7.41
C HIS A 705 0.37 -17.93 -6.59
N LEU A 706 1.05 -16.81 -6.83
CA LEU A 706 0.78 -15.51 -6.22
C LEU A 706 -0.23 -14.66 -7.01
N ILE A 707 -0.67 -15.10 -8.19
CA ILE A 707 -1.61 -14.35 -9.04
C ILE A 707 -2.99 -14.30 -8.38
N THR A 708 -3.44 -13.10 -8.02
CA THR A 708 -4.74 -12.81 -7.39
C THR A 708 -5.25 -11.45 -7.83
N VAL A 709 -6.57 -11.22 -7.83
CA VAL A 709 -7.17 -9.91 -8.14
C VAL A 709 -7.18 -9.03 -6.89
N SER A 710 -6.72 -7.79 -7.02
CA SER A 710 -6.73 -6.85 -5.89
C SER A 710 -8.16 -6.50 -5.40
N PRO A 711 -8.33 -6.18 -4.10
CA PRO A 711 -9.62 -5.72 -3.56
C PRO A 711 -10.20 -4.49 -4.29
N GLU A 712 -9.34 -3.59 -4.77
CA GLU A 712 -9.72 -2.39 -5.53
C GLU A 712 -10.34 -2.77 -6.88
N ALA A 713 -9.75 -3.73 -7.59
CA ALA A 713 -10.30 -4.27 -8.83
C ALA A 713 -11.62 -5.02 -8.62
N LEU A 714 -11.82 -5.70 -7.47
CA LEU A 714 -13.09 -6.37 -7.14
C LEU A 714 -14.27 -5.40 -6.97
N LYS A 715 -14.03 -4.16 -6.51
CA LYS A 715 -15.08 -3.12 -6.42
C LYS A 715 -15.62 -2.71 -7.80
N ALA A 716 -14.78 -2.79 -8.81
CA ALA A 716 -15.09 -2.40 -10.18
C ALA A 716 -15.73 -3.55 -11.00
N ARG A 717 -15.90 -4.75 -10.42
CA ARG A 717 -16.48 -5.90 -11.12
C ARG A 717 -17.91 -5.57 -11.56
N ARG A 718 -18.07 -5.37 -12.87
CA ARG A 718 -19.37 -5.20 -13.51
C ARG A 718 -19.96 -6.59 -13.73
N ILE A 719 -21.29 -6.71 -13.65
CA ILE A 719 -21.96 -7.78 -14.38
C ILE A 719 -21.64 -7.48 -15.85
N GLY A 720 -20.78 -8.29 -16.47
CA GLY A 720 -20.41 -8.11 -17.87
C GLY A 720 -21.65 -8.11 -18.77
N ASP A 721 -21.53 -7.56 -19.98
CA ASP A 721 -22.62 -7.63 -20.96
C ASP A 721 -23.04 -9.10 -21.14
N PRO A 722 -24.27 -9.49 -20.74
CA PRO A 722 -24.75 -10.85 -20.87
C PRO A 722 -24.79 -11.33 -22.34
N GLY A 723 -24.58 -10.43 -23.31
CA GLY A 723 -24.58 -10.73 -24.73
C GLY A 723 -25.92 -11.35 -25.12
N ALA A 724 -25.89 -12.55 -25.68
CA ALA A 724 -27.09 -13.31 -26.06
C ALA A 724 -28.05 -13.64 -24.89
N TRP A 725 -27.59 -13.53 -23.62
CA TRP A 725 -28.41 -13.81 -22.43
C TRP A 725 -29.20 -12.62 -21.90
N THR A 726 -28.98 -11.40 -22.44
CA THR A 726 -29.70 -10.20 -21.99
C THR A 726 -31.22 -10.36 -22.12
N VAL A 727 -31.69 -10.78 -23.30
CA VAL A 727 -33.11 -10.96 -23.58
C VAL A 727 -33.73 -12.10 -22.75
N PRO A 728 -33.15 -13.32 -22.66
CA PRO A 728 -33.64 -14.37 -21.78
C PRO A 728 -33.74 -13.95 -20.30
N ILE A 729 -32.73 -13.24 -19.77
CA ILE A 729 -32.73 -12.78 -18.37
C ILE A 729 -33.82 -11.74 -18.15
N GLN A 730 -33.99 -10.79 -19.07
CA GLN A 730 -35.07 -9.80 -19.00
C GLN A 730 -36.44 -10.47 -19.02
N VAL A 731 -36.67 -11.45 -19.89
CA VAL A 731 -37.93 -12.22 -19.95
C VAL A 731 -38.15 -13.02 -18.66
N LEU A 732 -37.11 -13.65 -18.11
CA LEU A 732 -37.18 -14.38 -16.84
C LEU A 732 -37.56 -13.46 -15.68
N LEU A 733 -36.94 -12.27 -15.59
CA LEU A 733 -37.19 -11.31 -14.51
C LEU A 733 -38.56 -10.63 -14.65
N MET A 734 -38.95 -10.23 -15.86
CA MET A 734 -40.20 -9.50 -16.12
C MET A 734 -41.43 -10.40 -16.16
N ALA A 735 -41.30 -11.64 -16.65
CA ALA A 735 -42.44 -12.54 -16.84
C ALA A 735 -42.31 -13.85 -16.05
N GLY A 736 -41.12 -14.43 -15.97
CA GLY A 736 -40.88 -15.72 -15.31
C GLY A 736 -41.15 -15.71 -13.81
N ILE A 737 -40.54 -14.79 -13.06
CA ILE A 737 -40.71 -14.69 -11.60
C ILE A 737 -42.16 -14.35 -11.23
N PRO A 738 -42.82 -13.33 -11.83
CA PRO A 738 -44.23 -13.06 -11.55
C PRO A 738 -45.16 -14.26 -11.84
N ALA A 739 -44.91 -14.99 -12.94
CA ALA A 739 -45.69 -16.19 -13.27
C ALA A 739 -45.51 -17.32 -12.25
N ALA A 740 -44.29 -17.53 -11.75
CA ALA A 740 -44.02 -18.53 -10.72
C ALA A 740 -44.71 -18.20 -9.39
N VAL A 741 -44.72 -16.92 -8.99
CA VAL A 741 -45.44 -16.45 -7.79
C VAL A 741 -46.95 -16.64 -7.95
N LEU A 742 -47.50 -16.31 -9.12
CA LEU A 742 -48.91 -16.55 -9.45
C LEU A 742 -49.26 -18.05 -9.40
N ALA A 743 -48.43 -18.90 -9.98
CA ALA A 743 -48.61 -20.35 -9.94
C ALA A 743 -48.58 -20.90 -8.51
N ALA A 744 -47.63 -20.45 -7.68
CA ALA A 744 -47.58 -20.82 -6.27
C ALA A 744 -48.85 -20.36 -5.52
N GLY A 745 -49.33 -19.15 -5.78
CA GLY A 745 -50.59 -18.65 -5.22
C GLY A 745 -51.81 -19.49 -5.64
N ILE A 746 -51.87 -19.88 -6.91
CA ILE A 746 -52.93 -20.75 -7.46
C ILE A 746 -52.87 -22.14 -6.82
N ILE A 747 -51.68 -22.72 -6.67
CA ILE A 747 -51.48 -24.03 -6.03
C ILE A 747 -51.92 -23.96 -4.56
N VAL A 748 -51.51 -22.93 -3.82
CA VAL A 748 -51.92 -22.73 -2.43
C VAL A 748 -53.44 -22.58 -2.34
N TYR A 749 -54.06 -21.81 -3.24
CA TYR A 749 -55.52 -21.67 -3.32
C TYR A 749 -56.21 -23.01 -3.60
N ALA A 750 -55.70 -23.80 -4.56
CA ALA A 750 -56.27 -25.09 -4.93
C ALA A 750 -56.14 -26.14 -3.81
N VAL A 751 -55.01 -26.18 -3.11
CA VAL A 751 -54.82 -27.04 -1.94
C VAL A 751 -55.76 -26.62 -0.81
N ARG A 752 -55.90 -25.32 -0.54
CA ARG A 752 -56.77 -24.80 0.51
C ARG A 752 -58.25 -25.07 0.25
N ARG A 753 -58.68 -25.11 -1.02
CA ARG A 753 -60.04 -25.47 -1.45
C ARG A 753 -60.32 -26.98 -1.40
N ARG A 754 -59.29 -27.83 -1.36
CA ARG A 754 -59.45 -29.29 -1.18
C ARG A 754 -59.56 -29.70 0.29
N TYR A 755 -59.10 -28.85 1.21
CA TYR A 755 -59.08 -29.12 2.66
C TYR A 755 -60.13 -28.34 3.47
N ASN A 756 -60.83 -27.38 2.83
CA ASN A 756 -62.10 -26.80 3.29
C ASN A 756 -63.24 -27.42 2.49
#